data_AF-A0A077EMW6-F1
#
_entry.id   AF-A0A077EMW6-F1
#
_cell.length_a   1.000
_cell.length_b   1.000
_cell.length_c   1.000
_cell.angle_alpha   90.00
_cell.angle_beta   90.00
_cell.angle_gamma   90.00
#
_symmetry.space_group_name_H-M   'P 1'
#
loop_
_entity.id
_entity.type
_entity.pdbx_description
1 polymer ?
#
loop_
_entity_poly.entity_id
_entity_poly.type
_entity_poly.pdbx_seq_one_letter_code
_entity_poly.pdbx_strand_id
1 'polypeptide(L)'
;MDKELTSIEIDQKAKYFWKYLESISQEEVIKFIEQLSAFSHVFIFSGIIRNFFLDVKENARDIDIVYQGDDNELYAFLENYKYTINSFNGYKVVFGSFTVDLWKLDSTWAIKNSKLEIELFNQYVLPDSTFFNFSSIIYDYFNEKFIYTDKFIEFVNSKTLDLVLEENPLPQLCIINTLYYKEKFGLKISEELKLFCVTNFKKFNKEDYDIIQLKHFNEIKYSYLFIEEHVEIFKNKISSLLYDLDLLDKDELFLLEDLKNEKKVSSLNSRTKEILLNSLRPQAFFCINGEPLILFFDNSNNIIDELEVKIWNFNQSAVIFINNGTQWHIKNGFKILENGSGLESLSGSNLNDFDYFEIISGKSWEKFQKSFRHENRVDYYLLNNISAFRDVLKYKYKLDSKIANSLIGRAIFVRYLIDRGIDLDRYRIKDQKDFNNILYNKSDAYKLFNKILEDFKGNLFPLSYIVKDRIINEEDEVSQEHLNDLIYLLQGAKLTKLGTTQLSLEDLYDFSIIPIEFISNIYERFIGQENQADKGAYYTPLFLVEYIEQETVNSYFKSNPKEENCKILDPACGSGIFLVESFRKIINQYKSLHPDYNQNNENYLIYKAKLVELLKNNIFGVDQDENAINIAIFSLYITLLDNLEPKSIQEFEFPTLLGINFFVSDFFDLKAPFNIELKKHFFQFVLGNPPWKTKHPKDKQLFEKYVEQRKLKENSDLEIENREIAEAFLIRISDFNFYEAGLIIVSKVLYKLSRKSNKGIFRKYFLTNFLLRKVVELSSVRHQIFNQSGDAAIAPASILFYQKIKGSRDIESHITNHISLKPNIFFEVFKIMVIEKYDIKNIFQKHLIEDDWLWKVLVYGNILDYYFIKRFKTTKSIFDYINNQETFVYGKGISVGGGDENNISQHKEIEVSINSKQKGLKSFHLEYSLNLLKDLNYVHRPRNIELFKAPILLVGKGVSSDFKARSAISYRDVIYTDAITGIKPLNDFGEKIIYTLESLFNSRLFSYFLVETNSSIGIEREQTHDKEDKFSIPLIIDESEMLRKKSDEIKRLYQENLTRDFKDYEYKITEKRIKDYENDIDDYLLELYQISPEERELIEYVHDITIPLLKGNPEKKKKLINKIDYKDIYLENYAKVFINHFKERFNSFGVEILWSKHIILMKFIINSTSRTVLWEEIQNKELIRTISKLGFEHLSNNLFLQKDIKGFEEEYFYIAKPNQYKSWHGALAYLDLAEFIEAFFKIEAEYNQ
;
A
#
# COMPACT_ATOMS: atom_id res chain seq x y z
N MET A 1 17.34 1.95 -16.03
CA MET A 1 17.86 3.32 -15.94
C MET A 1 18.44 3.58 -17.31
N ASP A 2 17.68 4.25 -18.16
CA ASP A 2 18.19 4.67 -19.46
C ASP A 2 19.15 5.82 -19.19
N LYS A 3 20.44 5.63 -19.51
CA LYS A 3 21.41 6.72 -19.51
C LYS A 3 20.98 7.71 -20.60
N GLU A 4 21.03 9.01 -20.31
CA GLU A 4 20.91 10.05 -21.33
C GLU A 4 21.90 9.76 -22.44
N LEU A 5 21.40 9.66 -23.68
CA LEU A 5 22.27 9.45 -24.83
C LEU A 5 23.09 10.72 -25.03
N THR A 6 24.41 10.56 -25.00
CA THR A 6 25.35 11.67 -25.29
C THR A 6 25.62 11.75 -26.80
N SER A 7 26.07 12.91 -27.28
CA SER A 7 26.55 13.07 -28.66
C SER A 7 27.59 12.00 -29.04
N ILE A 8 28.46 11.64 -28.10
CA ILE A 8 29.47 10.57 -28.24
C ILE A 8 28.82 9.21 -28.58
N GLU A 9 27.69 8.87 -27.96
CA GLU A 9 27.01 7.60 -28.19
C GLU A 9 26.25 7.56 -29.52
N ILE A 10 25.72 8.69 -29.98
CA ILE A 10 25.12 8.83 -31.33
C ILE A 10 26.20 8.60 -32.39
N ASP A 11 27.36 9.23 -32.23
CA ASP A 11 28.48 9.11 -33.17
C ASP A 11 29.04 7.67 -33.20
N GLN A 12 29.11 6.99 -32.05
CA GLN A 12 29.49 5.57 -31.99
C GLN A 12 28.50 4.66 -32.72
N LYS A 13 27.20 4.99 -32.67
CA LYS A 13 26.15 4.23 -33.35
C LYS A 13 26.20 4.36 -34.89
N ALA A 14 26.80 5.41 -35.43
CA ALA A 14 26.90 5.62 -36.88
C ALA A 14 27.53 4.43 -37.62
N LYS A 15 28.59 3.84 -37.05
CA LYS A 15 29.30 2.68 -37.62
C LYS A 15 28.46 1.41 -37.75
N TYR A 16 27.34 1.35 -37.02
CA TYR A 16 26.42 0.22 -37.04
C TYR A 16 25.18 0.49 -37.90
N PHE A 17 24.89 1.75 -38.22
CA PHE A 17 23.69 2.12 -38.95
C PHE A 17 23.67 1.55 -40.36
N TRP A 18 24.79 1.57 -41.08
CA TRP A 18 24.86 1.00 -42.43
C TRP A 18 24.52 -0.49 -42.45
N LYS A 19 25.12 -1.27 -41.54
CA LYS A 19 24.81 -2.70 -41.37
C LYS A 19 23.35 -2.94 -41.01
N TYR A 20 22.78 -2.07 -40.18
CA TYR A 20 21.37 -2.11 -39.86
C TYR A 20 20.52 -1.86 -41.11
N LEU A 21 20.85 -0.84 -41.91
CA LEU A 21 20.15 -0.52 -43.15
C LEU A 21 20.20 -1.68 -44.16
N GLU A 22 21.36 -2.31 -44.32
CA GLU A 22 21.54 -3.54 -45.14
C GLU A 22 20.62 -4.67 -44.68
N SER A 23 20.41 -4.82 -43.36
CA SER A 23 19.57 -5.89 -42.82
C SER A 23 18.06 -5.70 -43.02
N ILE A 24 17.62 -4.46 -43.29
CA ILE A 24 16.19 -4.11 -43.40
C ILE A 24 15.77 -3.63 -44.79
N SER A 25 16.73 -3.49 -45.72
CA SER A 25 16.50 -3.02 -47.09
C SER A 25 16.72 -4.14 -48.11
N GLN A 26 16.23 -3.96 -49.34
CA GLN A 26 16.48 -4.89 -50.44
C GLN A 26 17.92 -4.73 -50.96
N GLU A 27 18.53 -5.81 -51.44
CA GLU A 27 19.92 -5.82 -51.94
C GLU A 27 20.10 -4.85 -53.12
N GLU A 28 19.08 -4.72 -53.98
CA GLU A 28 19.05 -3.79 -55.11
C GLU A 28 19.08 -2.33 -54.68
N VAL A 29 18.45 -1.99 -53.54
CA VAL A 29 18.43 -0.63 -52.98
C VAL A 29 19.81 -0.28 -52.42
N ILE A 30 20.47 -1.22 -51.72
CA ILE A 30 21.84 -1.02 -51.24
C ILE A 30 22.80 -0.79 -52.41
N LYS A 31 22.72 -1.62 -53.45
CA LYS A 31 23.51 -1.44 -54.68
C LYS A 31 23.24 -0.10 -55.37
N PHE A 32 21.99 0.36 -55.38
CA PHE A 32 21.62 1.67 -55.92
C PHE A 32 22.33 2.80 -55.16
N ILE A 33 22.32 2.76 -53.83
CA ILE A 33 23.00 3.75 -52.98
C ILE A 33 24.51 3.75 -53.21
N GLU A 34 25.12 2.55 -53.25
CA GLU A 34 26.56 2.39 -53.52
C GLU A 34 26.94 2.96 -54.89
N GLN A 35 26.17 2.67 -55.94
CA GLN A 35 26.43 3.19 -57.28
C GLN A 35 26.21 4.70 -57.37
N LEU A 36 25.16 5.22 -56.75
CA LEU A 36 24.90 6.66 -56.69
C LEU A 36 26.03 7.39 -55.96
N SER A 37 26.59 6.79 -54.91
CA SER A 37 27.70 7.35 -54.14
C SER A 37 29.03 7.41 -54.89
N ALA A 38 29.16 6.69 -56.02
CA ALA A 38 30.39 6.67 -56.81
C ALA A 38 30.66 7.99 -57.55
N PHE A 39 29.62 8.79 -57.82
CA PHE A 39 29.72 10.05 -58.56
C PHE A 39 28.97 11.22 -57.88
N SER A 40 28.26 10.97 -56.79
CA SER A 40 27.59 12.01 -56.01
C SER A 40 27.80 11.81 -54.52
N HIS A 41 27.72 12.89 -53.75
CA HIS A 41 27.73 12.80 -52.29
C HIS A 41 26.32 12.49 -51.79
N VAL A 42 26.16 11.41 -51.02
CA VAL A 42 24.85 10.82 -50.67
C VAL A 42 24.56 10.98 -49.18
N PHE A 43 23.41 11.58 -48.88
CA PHE A 43 22.86 11.72 -47.53
C PHE A 43 21.55 10.95 -47.43
N ILE A 44 21.41 10.12 -46.40
CA ILE A 44 20.18 9.38 -46.13
C ILE A 44 19.33 10.19 -45.15
N PHE A 45 18.10 10.46 -45.54
CA PHE A 45 17.16 11.37 -44.88
C PHE A 45 15.87 10.63 -44.47
N SER A 46 15.98 9.38 -44.00
CA SER A 46 14.81 8.49 -43.87
C SER A 46 14.31 8.34 -42.44
N GLY A 47 13.00 8.09 -42.30
CA GLY A 47 12.38 7.61 -41.06
C GLY A 47 12.98 6.30 -40.52
N ILE A 48 13.79 5.61 -41.32
CA ILE A 48 14.64 4.48 -40.89
C ILE A 48 15.62 4.89 -39.80
N ILE A 49 16.20 6.11 -39.87
CA ILE A 49 17.15 6.60 -38.87
C ILE A 49 16.46 6.74 -37.51
N ARG A 50 15.26 7.34 -37.48
CA ARG A 50 14.43 7.39 -36.26
C ARG A 50 14.17 5.97 -35.72
N ASN A 51 13.74 5.05 -36.57
CA ASN A 51 13.44 3.67 -36.14
C ASN A 51 14.66 2.99 -35.52
N PHE A 52 15.86 3.21 -36.07
CA PHE A 52 17.12 2.71 -35.50
C PHE A 52 17.39 3.24 -34.08
N PHE A 53 17.15 4.53 -33.83
CA PHE A 53 17.32 5.11 -32.50
C PHE A 53 16.17 4.80 -31.52
N LEU A 54 14.99 4.44 -32.03
CA LEU A 54 13.85 3.97 -31.23
C LEU A 54 13.82 2.44 -31.03
N ASP A 55 14.75 1.69 -31.62
CA ASP A 55 14.79 0.22 -31.65
C ASP A 55 13.50 -0.42 -32.21
N VAL A 56 12.92 0.22 -33.23
CA VAL A 56 11.70 -0.26 -33.91
C VAL A 56 12.07 -1.18 -35.08
N LYS A 57 11.77 -2.47 -34.96
CA LYS A 57 12.06 -3.52 -35.95
C LYS A 57 10.94 -3.66 -37.00
N GLU A 58 10.72 -2.62 -37.79
CA GLU A 58 9.82 -2.66 -38.96
C GLU A 58 10.62 -2.67 -40.26
N ASN A 59 10.20 -3.49 -41.24
CA ASN A 59 10.77 -3.45 -42.58
C ASN A 59 10.52 -2.08 -43.23
N ALA A 60 11.57 -1.47 -43.77
CA ALA A 60 11.45 -0.21 -44.49
C ALA A 60 10.64 -0.41 -45.77
N ARG A 61 9.80 0.59 -46.10
CA ARG A 61 9.03 0.63 -47.35
C ARG A 61 9.61 1.63 -48.34
N ASP A 62 10.32 2.61 -47.81
CA ASP A 62 10.88 3.72 -48.55
C ASP A 62 12.14 4.28 -47.87
N ILE A 63 12.98 4.93 -48.67
CA ILE A 63 14.14 5.68 -48.19
C ILE A 63 14.24 7.01 -48.93
N ASP A 64 14.29 8.09 -48.18
CA ASP A 64 14.59 9.42 -48.72
C ASP A 64 16.10 9.61 -48.78
N ILE A 65 16.59 10.03 -49.94
CA ILE A 65 17.99 10.29 -50.21
C ILE A 65 18.15 11.70 -50.74
N VAL A 66 19.08 12.45 -50.17
CA VAL A 66 19.53 13.74 -50.71
C VAL A 66 20.90 13.54 -51.33
N TYR A 67 21.08 13.95 -52.58
CA TYR A 67 22.37 13.90 -53.26
C TYR A 67 22.91 15.30 -53.57
N GLN A 68 24.24 15.40 -53.64
CA GLN A 68 24.97 16.56 -54.14
C GLN A 68 25.90 16.10 -55.25
N GLY A 69 25.60 16.48 -56.50
CA GLY A 69 26.34 16.07 -57.69
C GLY A 69 25.80 16.76 -58.95
N ASP A 70 26.38 16.42 -60.11
CA ASP A 70 25.93 16.93 -61.42
C ASP A 70 24.64 16.25 -61.87
N ASP A 71 23.68 17.05 -62.36
CA ASP A 71 22.38 16.52 -62.76
C ASP A 71 22.46 15.65 -64.01
N ASN A 72 23.38 15.91 -64.94
CA ASN A 72 23.51 15.10 -66.15
C ASN A 72 24.02 13.70 -65.84
N GLU A 73 24.95 13.58 -64.87
CA GLU A 73 25.41 12.28 -64.38
C GLU A 73 24.27 11.52 -63.67
N LEU A 74 23.44 12.22 -62.90
CA LEU A 74 22.26 11.60 -62.30
C LEU A 74 21.26 11.14 -63.37
N TYR A 75 20.95 11.96 -64.38
CA TYR A 75 20.02 11.58 -65.44
C TYR A 75 20.50 10.30 -66.15
N ALA A 76 21.78 10.23 -66.53
CA ALA A 76 22.36 9.05 -67.15
C ALA A 76 22.33 7.82 -66.23
N PHE A 77 22.52 8.01 -64.92
CA PHE A 77 22.40 6.94 -63.94
C PHE A 77 20.96 6.42 -63.82
N LEU A 78 19.98 7.33 -63.73
CA LEU A 78 18.56 7.01 -63.56
C LEU A 78 17.92 6.36 -64.80
N GLU A 79 18.49 6.51 -66.00
CA GLU A 79 18.03 5.79 -67.21
C GLU A 79 18.02 4.26 -67.03
N ASN A 80 18.86 3.74 -66.12
CA ASN A 80 18.92 2.31 -65.80
C ASN A 80 17.81 1.84 -64.84
N TYR A 81 16.98 2.76 -64.32
CA TYR A 81 16.00 2.48 -63.29
C TYR A 81 14.61 3.01 -63.68
N LYS A 82 13.56 2.36 -63.16
CA LYS A 82 12.18 2.84 -63.32
C LYS A 82 11.91 3.94 -62.29
N TYR A 83 11.74 5.17 -62.75
CA TYR A 83 11.44 6.31 -61.87
C TYR A 83 10.27 7.17 -62.36
N THR A 84 9.71 7.96 -61.44
CA THR A 84 8.72 9.02 -61.71
C THR A 84 9.16 10.33 -61.07
N ILE A 85 8.81 11.48 -61.64
CA ILE A 85 9.10 12.79 -61.05
C ILE A 85 7.90 13.23 -60.21
N ASN A 86 8.14 13.62 -58.96
CA ASN A 86 7.08 14.07 -58.05
C ASN A 86 6.75 15.56 -58.25
N SER A 87 5.71 16.05 -57.57
CA SER A 87 5.22 17.43 -57.69
C SER A 87 6.20 18.52 -57.23
N PHE A 88 7.35 18.13 -56.67
CA PHE A 88 8.40 19.02 -56.17
C PHE A 88 9.74 18.79 -56.88
N ASN A 89 9.73 18.18 -58.09
CA ASN A 89 10.90 17.88 -58.91
C ASN A 89 11.91 16.89 -58.29
N GLY A 90 11.49 16.05 -57.34
CA GLY A 90 12.26 14.90 -56.87
C GLY A 90 12.01 13.65 -57.71
N TYR A 91 12.95 12.70 -57.71
CA TYR A 91 12.86 11.44 -58.44
C TYR A 91 12.44 10.31 -57.51
N LYS A 92 11.35 9.64 -57.81
CA LYS A 92 10.89 8.44 -57.10
C LYS A 92 11.25 7.20 -57.89
N VAL A 93 12.27 6.46 -57.43
CA VAL A 93 12.78 5.22 -58.05
C VAL A 93 12.11 4.01 -57.39
N VAL A 94 11.64 3.04 -58.19
CA VAL A 94 10.84 1.92 -57.69
C VAL A 94 11.59 0.59 -57.77
N PHE A 95 11.73 -0.08 -56.63
CA PHE A 95 12.33 -1.41 -56.45
C PHE A 95 11.27 -2.38 -55.90
N GLY A 96 10.45 -2.95 -56.79
CA GLY A 96 9.33 -3.79 -56.40
C GLY A 96 8.32 -3.04 -55.53
N SER A 97 8.18 -3.44 -54.26
CA SER A 97 7.34 -2.74 -53.26
C SER A 97 8.09 -1.65 -52.47
N PHE A 98 9.40 -1.49 -52.70
CA PHE A 98 10.25 -0.51 -52.02
C PHE A 98 10.49 0.70 -52.92
N THR A 99 10.51 1.91 -52.36
CA THR A 99 10.77 3.13 -53.16
C THR A 99 11.90 3.98 -52.60
N VAL A 100 12.76 4.50 -53.48
CA VAL A 100 13.79 5.47 -53.14
C VAL A 100 13.33 6.84 -53.64
N ASP A 101 13.11 7.77 -52.72
CA ASP A 101 12.75 9.15 -53.03
C ASP A 101 14.03 10.00 -53.01
N LEU A 102 14.50 10.42 -54.19
CA LEU A 102 15.79 11.07 -54.42
C LEU A 102 15.63 12.57 -54.69
N TRP A 103 16.37 13.37 -53.95
CA TRP A 103 16.28 14.83 -53.94
C TRP A 103 17.65 15.47 -54.12
N LYS A 104 17.74 16.54 -54.92
CA LYS A 104 18.98 17.32 -55.04
C LYS A 104 19.09 18.32 -53.89
N LEU A 105 20.30 18.43 -53.31
CA LEU A 105 20.59 19.27 -52.13
C LEU A 105 20.07 20.72 -52.26
N ASP A 106 20.43 21.40 -53.36
CA ASP A 106 20.07 22.80 -53.64
C ASP A 106 18.59 23.03 -54.04
N SER A 107 17.83 21.94 -54.14
CA SER A 107 16.48 21.94 -54.71
C SER A 107 15.41 21.45 -53.77
N THR A 108 15.75 21.14 -52.52
CA THR A 108 14.76 20.78 -51.50
C THR A 108 13.83 21.96 -51.20
N TRP A 109 12.59 21.65 -50.82
CA TRP A 109 11.53 22.67 -50.66
C TRP A 109 11.89 23.74 -49.61
N ALA A 110 12.40 23.31 -48.45
CA ALA A 110 12.77 24.19 -47.34
C ALA A 110 13.91 25.15 -47.71
N ILE A 111 14.89 24.68 -48.48
CA ILE A 111 16.00 25.50 -48.97
C ILE A 111 15.54 26.56 -49.99
N LYS A 112 14.54 26.24 -50.83
CA LYS A 112 14.02 27.17 -51.85
C LYS A 112 13.04 28.20 -51.32
N ASN A 113 12.25 27.86 -50.29
CA ASN A 113 11.10 28.66 -49.86
C ASN A 113 11.25 29.24 -48.45
N SER A 114 11.97 28.56 -47.56
CA SER A 114 12.27 29.05 -46.22
C SER A 114 13.67 29.68 -46.26
N LYS A 115 13.86 30.84 -45.62
CA LYS A 115 15.08 31.68 -45.73
C LYS A 115 16.34 31.08 -45.06
N LEU A 116 16.59 29.78 -45.22
CA LEU A 116 17.83 29.12 -44.78
C LEU A 116 18.94 29.58 -45.74
N GLU A 117 19.79 30.49 -45.28
CA GLU A 117 20.96 30.92 -46.06
C GLU A 117 21.93 29.73 -46.20
N ILE A 118 21.94 29.11 -47.38
CA ILE A 118 23.04 28.23 -47.75
C ILE A 118 24.24 29.13 -48.04
N GLU A 119 25.09 29.32 -47.04
CA GLU A 119 26.50 29.54 -47.36
C GLU A 119 26.95 28.35 -48.20
N LEU A 120 27.56 28.61 -49.37
CA LEU A 120 28.10 27.58 -50.25
C LEU A 120 28.85 26.55 -49.38
N PHE A 121 28.36 25.31 -49.37
CA PHE A 121 28.93 24.13 -48.68
C PHE A 121 28.56 23.86 -47.21
N ASN A 122 27.35 24.17 -46.73
CA ASN A 122 26.95 23.74 -45.37
C ASN A 122 25.88 22.63 -45.33
N GLN A 123 26.28 21.36 -45.55
CA GLN A 123 25.40 20.19 -45.37
C GLN A 123 24.86 20.01 -43.93
N TYR A 124 25.42 20.75 -42.96
CA TYR A 124 24.96 20.71 -41.57
C TYR A 124 23.61 21.42 -41.35
N VAL A 125 23.10 22.16 -42.34
CA VAL A 125 21.78 22.81 -42.29
C VAL A 125 20.63 21.87 -42.66
N LEU A 126 20.91 20.72 -43.30
CA LEU A 126 19.86 19.80 -43.74
C LEU A 126 18.96 19.27 -42.61
N PRO A 127 19.48 18.84 -41.45
CA PRO A 127 18.65 18.52 -40.30
C PRO A 127 17.66 19.62 -39.87
N ASP A 128 18.05 20.89 -40.00
CA ASP A 128 17.20 22.06 -39.65
C ASP A 128 16.07 22.28 -40.66
N SER A 129 16.09 21.60 -41.81
CA SER A 129 15.07 21.73 -42.85
C SER A 129 13.81 20.87 -42.59
N THR A 130 13.79 20.10 -41.51
CA THR A 130 12.69 19.19 -41.18
C THR A 130 11.60 19.84 -40.35
N PHE A 131 10.37 19.35 -40.49
CA PHE A 131 9.27 19.80 -39.63
C PHE A 131 9.39 19.25 -38.21
N PHE A 132 9.65 17.93 -38.06
CA PHE A 132 9.74 17.27 -36.75
C PHE A 132 11.17 17.07 -36.28
N ASN A 133 11.42 17.29 -34.99
CA ASN A 133 12.72 17.10 -34.34
C ASN A 133 13.32 15.68 -34.49
N PHE A 134 12.49 14.63 -34.53
CA PHE A 134 12.99 13.27 -34.76
C PHE A 134 13.60 13.06 -36.14
N SER A 135 13.26 13.92 -37.11
CA SER A 135 13.81 13.89 -38.46
C SER A 135 15.04 14.79 -38.59
N SER A 136 15.41 15.52 -37.53
CA SER A 136 16.57 16.42 -37.52
C SER A 136 17.90 15.67 -37.36
N ILE A 137 18.05 14.62 -38.16
CA ILE A 137 19.22 13.77 -38.28
C ILE A 137 19.29 13.20 -39.70
N ILE A 138 20.50 13.12 -40.24
CA ILE A 138 20.81 12.51 -41.52
C ILE A 138 22.04 11.63 -41.38
N TYR A 139 22.17 10.62 -42.23
CA TYR A 139 23.38 9.81 -42.30
C TYR A 139 24.18 10.20 -43.55
N ASP A 140 25.40 10.68 -43.33
CA ASP A 140 26.38 10.96 -44.37
C ASP A 140 27.09 9.65 -44.73
N TYR A 141 26.78 9.12 -45.91
CA TYR A 141 27.28 7.82 -46.35
C TYR A 141 28.81 7.83 -46.54
N PHE A 142 29.36 8.91 -47.10
CA PHE A 142 30.78 8.99 -47.42
C PHE A 142 31.65 9.09 -46.15
N ASN A 143 31.20 9.87 -45.17
CA ASN A 143 31.91 10.04 -43.90
C ASN A 143 31.52 9.04 -42.81
N GLU A 144 30.59 8.11 -43.10
CA GLU A 144 30.03 7.13 -42.17
C GLU A 144 29.59 7.72 -40.82
N LYS A 145 28.98 8.91 -40.85
CA LYS A 145 28.62 9.66 -39.64
C LYS A 145 27.19 10.19 -39.71
N PHE A 146 26.58 10.39 -38.55
CA PHE A 146 25.35 11.15 -38.45
C PHE A 146 25.65 12.65 -38.42
N ILE A 147 24.77 13.44 -39.04
CA ILE A 147 24.72 14.89 -38.92
C ILE A 147 23.34 15.22 -38.34
N TYR A 148 23.30 15.87 -37.18
CA TYR A 148 22.08 16.08 -36.40
C TYR A 148 22.14 17.40 -35.64
N THR A 149 20.99 17.84 -35.14
CA THR A 149 20.87 19.03 -34.30
C THR A 149 20.64 18.65 -32.84
N ASP A 150 20.77 19.63 -31.94
CA ASP A 150 20.42 19.45 -30.53
C ASP A 150 18.95 19.00 -30.36
N LYS A 151 18.05 19.45 -31.24
CA LYS A 151 16.63 19.04 -31.24
C LYS A 151 16.44 17.53 -31.42
N PHE A 152 17.31 16.84 -32.17
CA PHE A 152 17.27 15.38 -32.27
C PHE A 152 17.76 14.69 -31.00
N ILE A 153 18.81 15.21 -30.36
CA ILE A 153 19.29 14.69 -29.07
C ILE A 153 18.19 14.82 -28.02
N GLU A 154 17.56 16.00 -27.97
CA GLU A 154 16.39 16.26 -27.10
C GLU A 154 15.27 15.26 -27.37
N PHE A 155 14.94 14.97 -28.63
CA PHE A 155 13.94 13.96 -29.00
C PHE A 155 14.30 12.58 -28.46
N VAL A 156 15.53 12.10 -28.70
CA VAL A 156 15.94 10.74 -28.32
C VAL A 156 15.86 10.55 -26.80
N ASN A 157 16.24 11.58 -26.05
CA ASN A 157 16.25 11.58 -24.59
C ASN A 157 14.86 11.78 -23.96
N SER A 158 14.07 12.72 -24.48
CA SER A 158 12.76 13.07 -23.90
C SER A 158 11.59 12.24 -24.42
N LYS A 159 11.73 11.65 -25.62
CA LYS A 159 10.63 11.06 -26.41
C LYS A 159 9.48 12.05 -26.68
N THR A 160 9.81 13.34 -26.77
CA THR A 160 8.87 14.42 -27.09
C THR A 160 8.99 14.82 -28.55
N LEU A 161 7.91 14.68 -29.29
CA LEU A 161 7.73 15.20 -30.63
C LEU A 161 7.63 16.73 -30.57
N ASP A 162 8.51 17.41 -31.28
CA ASP A 162 8.59 18.87 -31.32
C ASP A 162 8.81 19.37 -32.75
N LEU A 163 8.59 20.66 -32.95
CA LEU A 163 8.82 21.32 -34.23
C LEU A 163 10.30 21.75 -34.37
N VAL A 164 10.80 21.75 -35.60
CA VAL A 164 12.10 22.34 -35.97
C VAL A 164 11.89 23.50 -36.94
N LEU A 165 11.35 23.22 -38.13
CA LEU A 165 10.93 24.25 -39.09
C LEU A 165 9.40 24.33 -39.16
N GLU A 166 8.83 25.44 -38.70
CA GLU A 166 7.36 25.63 -38.64
C GLU A 166 6.72 25.73 -40.04
N GLU A 167 7.41 26.36 -41.00
CA GLU A 167 6.92 26.52 -42.36
C GLU A 167 6.84 25.15 -43.07
N ASN A 168 5.64 24.78 -43.52
CA ASN A 168 5.42 23.54 -44.25
C ASN A 168 4.33 23.73 -45.33
N PRO A 169 4.48 23.13 -46.54
CA PRO A 169 3.50 23.29 -47.60
C PRO A 169 2.17 22.57 -47.32
N LEU A 170 2.14 21.64 -46.35
CA LEU A 170 0.97 20.84 -45.99
C LEU A 170 0.73 20.84 -44.46
N PRO A 171 0.35 21.99 -43.85
CA PRO A 171 0.13 22.08 -42.40
C PRO A 171 -0.93 21.08 -41.88
N GLN A 172 -1.98 20.82 -42.66
CA GLN A 172 -3.02 19.84 -42.32
C GLN A 172 -2.46 18.42 -42.19
N LEU A 173 -1.47 18.04 -43.00
CA LEU A 173 -0.77 16.75 -42.88
C LEU A 173 0.12 16.71 -41.65
N CYS A 174 0.77 17.83 -41.30
CA CYS A 174 1.60 17.92 -40.10
C CYS A 174 0.77 17.73 -38.82
N ILE A 175 -0.46 18.26 -38.78
CA ILE A 175 -1.41 18.04 -37.68
C ILE A 175 -1.75 16.55 -37.56
N ILE A 176 -2.12 15.91 -38.67
CA ILE A 176 -2.44 14.46 -38.67
C ILE A 176 -1.22 13.63 -38.24
N ASN A 177 -0.04 13.94 -38.77
CA ASN A 177 1.19 13.23 -38.45
C ASN A 177 1.60 13.42 -36.99
N THR A 178 1.29 14.57 -36.39
CA THR A 178 1.48 14.79 -34.94
C THR A 178 0.69 13.77 -34.12
N LEU A 179 -0.59 13.58 -34.43
CA LEU A 179 -1.45 12.59 -33.77
C LEU A 179 -0.98 11.15 -34.07
N TYR A 180 -0.69 10.86 -35.34
CA TYR A 180 -0.24 9.56 -35.80
C TYR A 180 1.06 9.10 -35.11
N TYR A 181 2.07 9.95 -35.05
CA TYR A 181 3.35 9.59 -34.45
C TYR A 181 3.28 9.53 -32.92
N LYS A 182 2.45 10.37 -32.28
CA LYS A 182 2.13 10.20 -30.86
C LYS A 182 1.56 8.81 -30.59
N GLU A 183 0.56 8.38 -31.35
CA GLU A 183 -0.08 7.08 -31.15
C GLU A 183 0.84 5.92 -31.50
N LYS A 184 1.50 5.96 -32.67
CA LYS A 184 2.31 4.84 -33.18
C LYS A 184 3.52 4.56 -32.30
N PHE A 185 4.20 5.61 -31.83
CA PHE A 185 5.47 5.48 -31.11
C PHE A 185 5.35 5.81 -29.62
N GLY A 186 4.15 6.14 -29.12
CA GLY A 186 3.92 6.52 -27.73
C GLY A 186 4.64 7.81 -27.32
N LEU A 187 4.74 8.78 -28.24
CA LEU A 187 5.50 10.03 -28.02
C LEU A 187 4.67 11.08 -27.27
N LYS A 188 5.37 12.00 -26.58
CA LYS A 188 4.80 13.25 -26.05
C LYS A 188 4.78 14.32 -27.14
N ILE A 189 3.99 15.38 -26.97
CA ILE A 189 3.92 16.49 -27.93
C ILE A 189 4.34 17.76 -27.19
N SER A 190 5.25 18.54 -27.76
CA SER A 190 5.68 19.81 -27.18
C SER A 190 4.57 20.88 -27.21
N GLU A 191 4.68 21.88 -26.34
CA GLU A 191 3.76 23.03 -26.35
C GLU A 191 3.82 23.83 -27.65
N GLU A 192 5.01 23.95 -28.26
CA GLU A 192 5.18 24.65 -29.55
C GLU A 192 4.43 23.93 -30.68
N LEU A 193 4.54 22.59 -30.74
CA LEU A 193 3.84 21.79 -31.74
C LEU A 193 2.32 21.73 -31.50
N LYS A 194 1.87 21.72 -30.23
CA LYS A 194 0.45 21.87 -29.87
C LYS A 194 -0.08 23.22 -30.36
N LEU A 195 0.65 24.31 -30.12
CA LEU A 195 0.27 25.66 -30.56
C LEU A 195 0.20 25.75 -32.08
N PHE A 196 1.13 25.12 -32.80
CA PHE A 196 1.07 25.00 -34.26
C PHE A 196 -0.23 24.31 -34.71
N CYS A 197 -0.60 23.19 -34.08
CA CYS A 197 -1.82 22.46 -34.41
C CYS A 197 -3.07 23.34 -34.19
N VAL A 198 -3.15 23.99 -33.03
CA VAL A 198 -4.24 24.91 -32.67
C VAL A 198 -4.39 26.06 -33.67
N THR A 199 -3.26 26.67 -34.05
CA THR A 199 -3.24 27.85 -34.93
C THR A 199 -3.60 27.51 -36.37
N ASN A 200 -3.23 26.31 -36.84
CA ASN A 200 -3.41 25.91 -38.23
C ASN A 200 -4.68 25.07 -38.47
N PHE A 201 -5.27 24.46 -37.44
CA PHE A 201 -6.41 23.55 -37.62
C PHE A 201 -7.59 24.19 -38.36
N LYS A 202 -8.00 25.39 -37.92
CA LYS A 202 -9.16 26.12 -38.48
C LYS A 202 -8.95 26.69 -39.89
N LYS A 203 -7.75 26.59 -40.45
CA LYS A 203 -7.45 27.07 -41.82
C LYS A 203 -7.98 26.11 -42.89
N PHE A 204 -8.37 24.89 -42.52
CA PHE A 204 -8.77 23.82 -43.44
C PHE A 204 -10.12 23.22 -43.02
N ASN A 205 -10.91 22.76 -44.00
CA ASN A 205 -12.20 22.13 -43.77
C ASN A 205 -12.07 20.59 -43.71
N LYS A 206 -13.18 19.89 -43.45
CA LYS A 206 -13.22 18.42 -43.39
C LYS A 206 -12.68 17.74 -44.65
N GLU A 207 -13.06 18.20 -45.83
CA GLU A 207 -12.65 17.59 -47.10
C GLU A 207 -11.13 17.68 -47.28
N ASP A 208 -10.51 18.79 -46.87
CA ASP A 208 -9.05 18.96 -46.93
C ASP A 208 -8.30 17.90 -46.10
N TYR A 209 -8.82 17.58 -44.90
CA TYR A 209 -8.24 16.54 -44.04
C TYR A 209 -8.52 15.12 -44.55
N ASP A 210 -9.70 14.86 -45.12
CA ASP A 210 -10.03 13.55 -45.68
C ASP A 210 -9.16 13.26 -46.93
N ILE A 211 -9.02 14.23 -47.83
CA ILE A 211 -8.21 14.13 -49.06
C ILE A 211 -6.74 13.89 -48.72
N ILE A 212 -6.18 14.63 -47.76
CA ILE A 212 -4.74 14.51 -47.45
C ILE A 212 -4.41 13.18 -46.78
N GLN A 213 -5.31 12.64 -45.95
CA GLN A 213 -5.14 11.31 -45.34
C GLN A 213 -5.22 10.21 -46.39
N LEU A 214 -6.21 10.27 -47.28
CA LEU A 214 -6.31 9.31 -48.39
C LEU A 214 -5.08 9.35 -49.29
N LYS A 215 -4.52 10.53 -49.53
CA LYS A 215 -3.29 10.67 -50.34
C LYS A 215 -2.05 10.10 -49.63
N HIS A 216 -1.95 10.23 -48.32
CA HIS A 216 -0.74 9.85 -47.57
C HIS A 216 -0.79 8.41 -47.01
N PHE A 217 -1.92 8.00 -46.45
CA PHE A 217 -2.11 6.70 -45.80
C PHE A 217 -2.91 5.69 -46.64
N ASN A 218 -3.50 6.11 -47.77
CA ASN A 218 -4.48 5.34 -48.56
C ASN A 218 -5.78 4.98 -47.79
N GLU A 219 -5.99 5.57 -46.63
CA GLU A 219 -7.19 5.43 -45.80
C GLU A 219 -7.39 6.69 -44.94
N ILE A 220 -8.61 6.90 -44.44
CA ILE A 220 -8.88 7.93 -43.44
C ILE A 220 -8.64 7.31 -42.07
N LYS A 221 -7.51 7.65 -41.44
CA LYS A 221 -7.15 7.12 -40.11
C LYS A 221 -7.92 7.81 -38.99
N TYR A 222 -8.09 9.13 -39.11
CA TYR A 222 -8.72 9.97 -38.10
C TYR A 222 -9.87 10.75 -38.73
N SER A 223 -11.04 10.69 -38.10
CA SER A 223 -12.16 11.52 -38.52
C SER A 223 -11.90 13.00 -38.21
N TYR A 224 -12.51 13.93 -38.95
CA TYR A 224 -12.40 15.36 -38.64
C TYR A 224 -12.79 15.70 -37.20
N LEU A 225 -13.85 15.07 -36.67
CA LEU A 225 -14.30 15.25 -35.29
C LEU A 225 -13.21 14.81 -34.29
N PHE A 226 -12.54 13.69 -34.55
CA PHE A 226 -11.43 13.21 -33.72
C PHE A 226 -10.27 14.21 -33.71
N ILE A 227 -9.92 14.78 -34.87
CA ILE A 227 -8.84 15.77 -34.98
C ILE A 227 -9.25 17.07 -34.25
N GLU A 228 -10.49 17.53 -34.45
CA GLU A 228 -11.04 18.71 -33.78
C GLU A 228 -10.98 18.57 -32.26
N GLU A 229 -11.43 17.44 -31.72
CA GLU A 229 -11.42 17.13 -30.29
C GLU A 229 -10.00 17.22 -29.71
N HIS A 230 -9.01 16.61 -30.36
CA HIS A 230 -7.61 16.66 -29.92
C HIS A 230 -7.02 18.07 -29.98
N VAL A 231 -7.39 18.85 -30.99
CA VAL A 231 -6.95 20.25 -31.10
C VAL A 231 -7.61 21.12 -30.03
N GLU A 232 -8.88 20.89 -29.66
CA GLU A 232 -9.52 21.57 -28.53
C GLU A 232 -8.85 21.20 -27.21
N ILE A 233 -8.44 19.94 -27.01
CA ILE A 233 -7.65 19.50 -25.85
C ILE A 233 -6.35 20.31 -25.73
N PHE A 234 -5.66 20.55 -26.85
CA PHE A 234 -4.42 21.34 -26.87
C PHE A 234 -4.61 22.82 -26.48
N LYS A 235 -5.82 23.38 -26.62
CA LYS A 235 -6.09 24.77 -26.22
C LYS A 235 -6.27 24.94 -24.72
N ASN A 236 -6.83 23.94 -24.05
CA ASN A 236 -7.07 24.00 -22.62
C ASN A 236 -5.85 23.47 -21.87
N LYS A 237 -5.20 24.32 -21.07
CA LYS A 237 -3.95 23.95 -20.36
C LYS A 237 -4.11 22.73 -19.45
N ILE A 238 -5.26 22.59 -18.77
CA ILE A 238 -5.55 21.44 -17.92
C ILE A 238 -5.80 20.20 -18.76
N SER A 239 -6.65 20.28 -19.78
CA SER A 239 -6.91 19.14 -20.67
C SER A 239 -5.61 18.66 -21.35
N SER A 240 -4.76 19.59 -21.77
CA SER A 240 -3.44 19.33 -22.32
C SER A 240 -2.52 18.60 -21.33
N LEU A 241 -2.44 19.07 -20.08
CA LEU A 241 -1.67 18.37 -19.03
C LEU A 241 -2.22 16.96 -18.78
N LEU A 242 -3.53 16.82 -18.60
CA LEU A 242 -4.18 15.54 -18.34
C LEU A 242 -3.99 14.56 -19.52
N TYR A 243 -3.95 15.07 -20.74
CA TYR A 243 -3.65 14.29 -21.95
C TYR A 243 -2.19 13.84 -22.02
N ASP A 244 -1.25 14.64 -21.53
CA ASP A 244 0.16 14.27 -21.44
C ASP A 244 0.44 13.24 -20.35
N LEU A 245 -0.34 13.27 -19.27
CA LEU A 245 -0.29 12.29 -18.16
C LEU A 245 -1.12 11.01 -18.45
N ASP A 246 -1.78 10.89 -19.61
CA ASP A 246 -2.69 9.80 -19.97
C ASP A 246 -3.86 9.66 -18.97
N LEU A 247 -4.39 10.76 -18.43
CA LEU A 247 -5.46 10.79 -17.42
C LEU A 247 -6.85 11.15 -17.96
N LEU A 248 -6.94 11.86 -19.10
CA LEU A 248 -8.15 12.56 -19.55
C LEU A 248 -9.42 11.67 -19.67
N ASP A 249 -9.25 10.38 -19.98
CA ASP A 249 -10.35 9.43 -20.23
C ASP A 249 -10.44 8.31 -19.17
N LYS A 250 -9.86 8.53 -17.99
CA LYS A 250 -9.83 7.51 -16.92
C LYS A 250 -11.00 7.70 -15.97
N ASP A 251 -11.65 6.60 -15.58
CA ASP A 251 -12.75 6.59 -14.60
C ASP A 251 -12.35 7.19 -13.25
N GLU A 252 -11.05 7.14 -12.93
CA GLU A 252 -10.47 7.69 -11.72
C GLU A 252 -10.30 9.23 -11.73
N LEU A 253 -10.43 9.88 -12.90
CA LEU A 253 -10.32 11.32 -13.05
C LEU A 253 -11.69 11.99 -12.97
N PHE A 254 -11.78 13.05 -12.16
CA PHE A 254 -13.00 13.84 -11.98
C PHE A 254 -12.73 15.31 -12.26
N LEU A 255 -13.69 15.96 -12.92
CA LEU A 255 -13.73 17.42 -13.07
C LEU A 255 -14.52 18.04 -11.92
N LEU A 256 -14.26 19.32 -11.62
CA LEU A 256 -15.01 20.05 -10.57
C LEU A 256 -16.54 19.96 -10.76
N GLU A 257 -16.99 19.98 -12.01
CA GLU A 257 -18.41 19.94 -12.38
C GLU A 257 -19.05 18.57 -12.07
N ASP A 258 -18.25 17.49 -12.05
CA ASP A 258 -18.72 16.15 -11.76
C ASP A 258 -19.21 16.00 -10.32
N LEU A 259 -18.73 16.84 -9.40
CA LEU A 259 -19.18 16.86 -8.00
C LEU A 259 -20.67 17.21 -7.85
N LYS A 260 -21.29 17.81 -8.88
CA LYS A 260 -22.74 18.07 -8.90
C LYS A 260 -23.56 16.84 -9.28
N ASN A 261 -22.92 15.79 -9.79
CA ASN A 261 -23.57 14.54 -10.19
C ASN A 261 -23.33 13.44 -9.14
N GLU A 262 -24.25 13.33 -8.19
CA GLU A 262 -24.28 12.32 -7.11
C GLU A 262 -23.92 10.90 -7.57
N LYS A 263 -24.36 10.48 -8.76
CA LYS A 263 -24.07 9.14 -9.28
C LYS A 263 -22.60 8.97 -9.63
N LYS A 264 -22.00 9.98 -10.26
CA LYS A 264 -20.60 9.95 -10.72
C LYS A 264 -19.62 9.97 -9.56
N VAL A 265 -19.94 10.73 -8.50
CA VAL A 265 -19.07 10.87 -7.31
C VAL A 265 -19.55 10.06 -6.09
N SER A 266 -20.28 8.97 -6.31
CA SER A 266 -20.86 8.16 -5.23
C SER A 266 -19.83 7.55 -4.27
N SER A 267 -18.58 7.38 -4.72
CA SER A 267 -17.46 6.87 -3.93
C SER A 267 -16.82 7.91 -2.99
N LEU A 268 -16.98 9.21 -3.26
CA LEU A 268 -16.42 10.28 -2.45
C LEU A 268 -17.29 10.55 -1.21
N ASN A 269 -16.65 10.74 -0.06
CA ASN A 269 -17.36 11.12 1.15
C ASN A 269 -17.93 12.56 1.03
N SER A 270 -19.07 12.83 1.68
CA SER A 270 -19.82 14.09 1.53
C SER A 270 -19.03 15.33 1.95
N ARG A 271 -18.19 15.22 2.99
CA ARG A 271 -17.35 16.32 3.48
C ARG A 271 -16.27 16.70 2.47
N THR A 272 -15.57 15.70 1.92
CA THR A 272 -14.58 15.88 0.86
C THR A 272 -15.22 16.54 -0.36
N LYS A 273 -16.43 16.13 -0.75
CA LYS A 273 -17.17 16.81 -1.83
C LYS A 273 -17.40 18.29 -1.52
N GLU A 274 -17.87 18.60 -0.31
CA GLU A 274 -18.14 19.97 0.11
C GLU A 274 -16.87 20.84 0.12
N ILE A 275 -15.77 20.34 0.68
CA ILE A 275 -14.48 21.05 0.71
C ILE A 275 -13.95 21.28 -0.71
N LEU A 276 -14.00 20.27 -1.58
CA LEU A 276 -13.57 20.41 -2.98
C LEU A 276 -14.46 21.39 -3.74
N LEU A 277 -15.77 21.42 -3.49
CA LEU A 277 -16.71 22.29 -4.20
C LEU A 277 -16.69 23.75 -3.72
N ASN A 278 -16.53 23.97 -2.42
CA ASN A 278 -16.73 25.28 -1.80
C ASN A 278 -15.42 25.95 -1.33
N SER A 279 -14.44 25.17 -0.87
CA SER A 279 -13.22 25.70 -0.24
C SER A 279 -12.00 25.66 -1.15
N LEU A 280 -11.72 24.52 -1.79
CA LEU A 280 -10.51 24.33 -2.61
C LEU A 280 -10.75 24.62 -4.09
N ARG A 281 -11.84 24.10 -4.67
CA ARG A 281 -12.24 24.30 -6.07
C ARG A 281 -11.16 23.96 -7.12
N PRO A 282 -10.54 22.76 -7.06
CA PRO A 282 -9.63 22.33 -8.13
C PRO A 282 -10.40 22.16 -9.44
N GLN A 283 -9.79 22.46 -10.58
CA GLN A 283 -10.45 22.23 -11.87
C GLN A 283 -10.62 20.74 -12.18
N ALA A 284 -9.66 19.91 -11.76
CA ALA A 284 -9.73 18.46 -11.86
C ALA A 284 -9.03 17.80 -10.67
N PHE A 285 -9.35 16.54 -10.39
CA PHE A 285 -8.70 15.74 -9.37
C PHE A 285 -8.74 14.25 -9.71
N PHE A 286 -7.70 13.52 -9.29
CA PHE A 286 -7.55 12.09 -9.54
C PHE A 286 -7.76 11.29 -8.25
N CYS A 287 -8.67 10.32 -8.28
CA CYS A 287 -9.09 9.54 -7.13
C CYS A 287 -8.71 8.06 -7.23
N ILE A 288 -8.31 7.46 -6.11
CA ILE A 288 -8.18 6.00 -5.98
C ILE A 288 -9.03 5.57 -4.79
N ASN A 289 -9.92 4.60 -4.98
CA ASN A 289 -10.86 4.11 -3.94
C ASN A 289 -11.66 5.23 -3.25
N GLY A 290 -12.04 6.28 -3.98
CA GLY A 290 -12.81 7.41 -3.45
C GLY A 290 -11.98 8.48 -2.74
N GLU A 291 -10.65 8.34 -2.67
CA GLU A 291 -9.75 9.32 -2.05
C GLU A 291 -9.06 10.20 -3.11
N PRO A 292 -9.14 11.54 -3.03
CA PRO A 292 -8.51 12.46 -3.99
C PRO A 292 -7.01 12.59 -3.73
N LEU A 293 -6.21 11.84 -4.49
CA LEU A 293 -4.75 11.78 -4.30
C LEU A 293 -4.00 12.93 -4.97
N ILE A 294 -4.53 13.41 -6.10
CA ILE A 294 -3.91 14.46 -6.92
C ILE A 294 -4.93 15.55 -7.21
N LEU A 295 -4.57 16.81 -6.99
CA LEU A 295 -5.39 17.98 -7.34
C LEU A 295 -4.72 18.81 -8.43
N PHE A 296 -5.51 19.34 -9.36
CA PHE A 296 -5.04 20.17 -10.48
C PHE A 296 -5.66 21.57 -10.40
N PHE A 297 -4.78 22.57 -10.35
CA PHE A 297 -5.13 23.99 -10.26
C PHE A 297 -4.51 24.78 -11.42
N ASP A 298 -5.35 25.39 -12.25
CA ASP A 298 -4.92 26.41 -13.21
C ASP A 298 -5.25 27.79 -12.65
N ASN A 299 -4.31 28.38 -11.90
CA ASN A 299 -4.56 29.58 -11.12
C ASN A 299 -3.64 30.72 -11.54
N SER A 300 -4.17 31.66 -12.33
CA SER A 300 -3.46 32.85 -12.79
C SER A 300 -3.48 34.03 -11.80
N ASN A 301 -4.04 33.86 -10.60
CA ASN A 301 -4.26 34.94 -9.61
C ASN A 301 -3.31 34.88 -8.40
N ASN A 302 -3.04 36.05 -7.80
CA ASN A 302 -2.08 36.31 -6.70
C ASN A 302 -2.42 35.72 -5.31
N ILE A 303 -3.37 34.77 -5.17
CA ILE A 303 -3.78 34.20 -3.87
C ILE A 303 -3.36 32.72 -3.79
N ILE A 304 -2.11 32.43 -4.17
CA ILE A 304 -1.57 31.06 -4.20
C ILE A 304 -1.31 30.56 -2.77
N ASP A 305 -0.71 31.41 -1.92
CA ASP A 305 -0.27 31.02 -0.59
C ASP A 305 -1.45 30.60 0.32
N GLU A 306 -2.55 31.38 0.35
CA GLU A 306 -3.74 31.00 1.15
C GLU A 306 -4.38 29.69 0.67
N LEU A 307 -4.44 29.46 -0.65
CA LEU A 307 -4.96 28.21 -1.22
C LEU A 307 -4.05 27.03 -0.83
N GLU A 308 -2.74 27.21 -0.92
CA GLU A 308 -1.74 26.21 -0.55
C GLU A 308 -1.85 25.82 0.95
N VAL A 309 -2.09 26.77 1.84
CA VAL A 309 -2.35 26.50 3.27
C VAL A 309 -3.67 25.74 3.46
N LYS A 310 -4.73 26.09 2.74
CA LYS A 310 -6.01 25.36 2.77
C LYS A 310 -5.86 23.92 2.28
N ILE A 311 -5.05 23.69 1.24
CA ILE A 311 -4.74 22.34 0.74
C ILE A 311 -3.97 21.53 1.80
N TRP A 312 -3.04 22.14 2.52
CA TRP A 312 -2.37 21.46 3.65
C TRP A 312 -3.37 21.08 4.76
N ASN A 313 -4.29 21.99 5.10
CA ASN A 313 -5.37 21.73 6.05
C ASN A 313 -6.32 20.60 5.60
N PHE A 314 -6.47 20.39 4.29
CA PHE A 314 -7.28 19.31 3.71
C PHE A 314 -6.68 17.91 3.93
N ASN A 315 -5.35 17.78 3.99
CA ASN A 315 -4.61 16.57 4.42
C ASN A 315 -4.94 15.24 3.70
N GLN A 316 -5.63 15.26 2.55
CA GLN A 316 -5.99 14.05 1.79
C GLN A 316 -5.13 13.89 0.52
N SER A 317 -4.81 14.99 -0.16
CA SER A 317 -4.07 14.96 -1.44
C SER A 317 -2.57 15.09 -1.25
N ALA A 318 -1.80 14.15 -1.80
CA ALA A 318 -0.34 14.15 -1.69
C ALA A 318 0.33 15.06 -2.72
N VAL A 319 -0.21 15.11 -3.94
CA VAL A 319 0.43 15.78 -5.08
C VAL A 319 -0.49 16.86 -5.61
N ILE A 320 0.04 18.06 -5.74
CA ILE A 320 -0.73 19.21 -6.20
C ILE A 320 -0.03 19.78 -7.44
N PHE A 321 -0.76 19.82 -8.56
CA PHE A 321 -0.33 20.50 -9.76
C PHE A 321 -0.88 21.91 -9.74
N ILE A 322 0.01 22.91 -9.72
CA ILE A 322 -0.36 24.33 -9.76
C ILE A 322 0.31 24.98 -10.96
N ASN A 323 -0.48 25.51 -11.88
CA ASN A 323 0.02 26.34 -12.96
C ASN A 323 0.11 27.79 -12.46
N ASN A 324 1.30 28.38 -12.52
CA ASN A 324 1.56 29.78 -12.13
C ASN A 324 1.43 30.77 -13.30
N GLY A 325 0.85 30.33 -14.42
CA GLY A 325 0.70 31.09 -15.66
C GLY A 325 1.72 30.73 -16.73
N THR A 326 2.94 30.32 -16.35
CA THR A 326 4.01 29.96 -17.29
C THR A 326 4.34 28.48 -17.31
N GLN A 327 4.28 27.79 -16.17
CA GLN A 327 4.61 26.37 -16.06
C GLN A 327 3.83 25.67 -14.96
N TRP A 328 3.74 24.35 -15.07
CA TRP A 328 3.18 23.49 -14.03
C TRP A 328 4.22 23.22 -12.94
N HIS A 329 3.86 23.53 -11.70
CA HIS A 329 4.63 23.17 -10.51
C HIS A 329 3.98 21.99 -9.81
N ILE A 330 4.81 21.06 -9.34
CA ILE A 330 4.38 19.89 -8.58
C ILE A 330 4.75 20.15 -7.11
N LYS A 331 3.73 20.26 -6.26
CA LYS A 331 3.87 20.53 -4.82
C LYS A 331 3.49 19.32 -3.97
N ASN A 332 4.05 19.28 -2.76
CA ASN A 332 3.72 18.29 -1.74
C ASN A 332 2.55 18.78 -0.89
N GLY A 333 1.36 18.23 -1.10
CA GLY A 333 0.15 18.61 -0.36
C GLY A 333 0.21 18.33 1.14
N PHE A 334 1.16 17.48 1.59
CA PHE A 334 1.35 17.18 3.00
C PHE A 334 2.42 18.01 3.68
N LYS A 335 3.13 18.92 3.00
CA LYS A 335 4.22 19.67 3.63
C LYS A 335 4.15 21.17 3.34
N ILE A 336 4.04 21.95 4.41
CA ILE A 336 4.11 23.40 4.40
C ILE A 336 5.56 23.89 4.56
N LEU A 337 5.86 25.08 4.05
CA LEU A 337 7.14 25.76 4.23
C LEU A 337 7.33 26.21 5.70
N GLU A 338 8.58 26.32 6.16
CA GLU A 338 8.88 26.67 7.57
C GLU A 338 8.35 28.04 8.00
N ASN A 339 8.20 28.97 7.04
CA ASN A 339 7.64 30.30 7.26
C ASN A 339 6.10 30.32 7.26
N GLY A 340 5.44 29.20 6.95
CA GLY A 340 3.97 29.10 6.89
C GLY A 340 3.32 29.55 5.58
N SER A 341 4.07 30.07 4.61
CA SER A 341 3.51 30.80 3.45
C SER A 341 3.26 29.91 2.21
N GLY A 342 2.81 28.66 2.39
CA GLY A 342 2.48 27.76 1.27
C GLY A 342 3.18 26.39 1.31
N LEU A 343 2.97 25.59 0.26
CA LEU A 343 3.43 24.20 0.12
C LEU A 343 4.85 24.10 -0.44
N GLU A 344 5.58 23.12 0.06
CA GLU A 344 6.91 22.78 -0.45
C GLU A 344 6.83 22.12 -1.84
N SER A 345 7.74 22.50 -2.75
CA SER A 345 7.86 21.84 -4.06
C SER A 345 8.37 20.40 -3.91
N LEU A 346 7.80 19.49 -4.69
CA LEU A 346 8.20 18.09 -4.68
C LEU A 346 9.56 17.93 -5.40
N SER A 347 10.64 17.89 -4.63
CA SER A 347 12.00 17.88 -5.18
C SER A 347 12.29 16.65 -6.06
N GLY A 348 12.82 16.87 -7.26
CA GLY A 348 13.20 15.81 -8.21
C GLY A 348 12.03 15.16 -8.95
N SER A 349 10.86 15.81 -8.96
CA SER A 349 9.69 15.38 -9.73
C SER A 349 9.64 15.97 -11.13
N ASN A 350 9.24 15.14 -12.09
CA ASN A 350 8.89 15.53 -13.46
C ASN A 350 7.45 15.11 -13.76
N LEU A 351 6.83 15.67 -14.81
CA LEU A 351 5.47 15.30 -15.23
C LEU A 351 5.33 13.77 -15.43
N ASN A 352 6.32 13.16 -16.08
CA ASN A 352 6.35 11.72 -16.40
C ASN A 352 6.29 10.82 -15.17
N ASP A 353 6.66 11.32 -13.98
CA ASP A 353 6.54 10.54 -12.75
C ASP A 353 5.09 10.34 -12.33
N PHE A 354 4.14 11.05 -12.93
CA PHE A 354 2.70 11.01 -12.63
C PHE A 354 1.85 10.65 -13.85
N ASP A 355 2.45 10.00 -14.85
CA ASP A 355 1.67 9.34 -15.91
C ASP A 355 0.76 8.27 -15.26
N TYR A 356 -0.43 8.03 -15.81
CA TYR A 356 -1.45 7.11 -15.26
C TYR A 356 -0.89 5.78 -14.75
N PHE A 357 0.00 5.17 -15.55
CA PHE A 357 0.59 3.89 -15.21
C PHE A 357 1.52 3.96 -13.98
N GLU A 358 2.32 5.02 -13.85
CA GLU A 358 3.23 5.17 -12.71
C GLU A 358 2.44 5.39 -11.41
N ILE A 359 1.31 6.10 -11.48
CA ILE A 359 0.37 6.30 -10.39
C ILE A 359 -0.26 4.98 -9.94
N ILE A 360 -0.87 4.25 -10.87
CA ILE A 360 -1.64 3.03 -10.55
C ILE A 360 -0.72 1.85 -10.18
N SER A 361 0.46 1.75 -10.79
CA SER A 361 1.45 0.71 -10.42
C SER A 361 2.14 0.98 -9.08
N GLY A 362 2.02 2.20 -8.55
CA GLY A 362 2.58 2.63 -7.26
C GLY A 362 4.01 3.16 -7.32
N LYS A 363 4.64 3.18 -8.49
CA LYS A 363 6.04 3.63 -8.65
C LYS A 363 6.24 5.10 -8.32
N SER A 364 5.28 5.97 -8.66
CA SER A 364 5.30 7.39 -8.27
C SER A 364 5.42 7.50 -6.75
N TRP A 365 4.61 6.72 -6.03
CA TRP A 365 4.52 6.74 -4.57
C TRP A 365 5.77 6.16 -3.92
N GLU A 366 6.41 5.15 -4.51
CA GLU A 366 7.71 4.65 -4.05
C GLU A 366 8.83 5.66 -4.23
N LYS A 367 8.89 6.34 -5.38
CA LYS A 367 9.90 7.37 -5.67
C LYS A 367 9.86 8.49 -4.63
N PHE A 368 8.66 8.95 -4.28
CA PHE A 368 8.46 10.10 -3.39
C PHE A 368 8.04 9.72 -1.96
N GLN A 369 8.09 8.44 -1.59
CA GLN A 369 7.64 7.93 -0.29
C GLN A 369 8.20 8.72 0.90
N LYS A 370 9.48 9.13 0.83
CA LYS A 370 10.14 9.90 1.90
C LYS A 370 9.59 11.32 2.03
N SER A 371 9.04 11.90 0.96
CA SER A 371 8.45 13.23 0.94
C SER A 371 7.04 13.24 1.54
N PHE A 372 6.30 12.15 1.40
CA PHE A 372 4.92 11.99 1.93
C PHE A 372 4.86 11.43 3.34
N ARG A 373 5.90 11.72 4.13
CA ARG A 373 6.02 11.31 5.52
C ARG A 373 4.89 11.88 6.37
N HIS A 374 4.37 11.06 7.27
CA HIS A 374 3.28 11.43 8.18
C HIS A 374 3.63 12.65 9.04
N GLU A 375 4.91 12.83 9.36
CA GLU A 375 5.40 13.93 10.18
C GLU A 375 5.19 15.31 9.54
N ASN A 376 4.92 15.37 8.24
CA ASN A 376 4.68 16.61 7.52
C ASN A 376 3.21 17.07 7.62
N ARG A 377 2.28 16.13 7.86
CA ARG A 377 0.84 16.35 7.79
C ARG A 377 0.31 17.27 8.89
N VAL A 378 -0.76 18.02 8.61
CA VAL A 378 -1.36 19.00 9.53
C VAL A 378 -1.85 18.38 10.83
N ASP A 379 -2.41 17.18 10.78
CA ASP A 379 -2.89 16.46 11.96
C ASP A 379 -1.73 16.13 12.89
N TYR A 380 -0.62 15.62 12.37
CA TYR A 380 0.59 15.38 13.17
C TYR A 380 1.13 16.67 13.80
N TYR A 381 1.15 17.77 13.06
CA TYR A 381 1.62 19.08 13.53
C TYR A 381 0.73 19.63 14.66
N LEU A 382 -0.59 19.65 14.45
CA LEU A 382 -1.60 20.07 15.42
C LEU A 382 -1.55 19.20 16.69
N LEU A 383 -1.53 17.87 16.53
CA LEU A 383 -1.44 16.91 17.62
C LEU A 383 -0.22 17.14 18.50
N ASN A 384 0.94 17.36 17.90
CA ASN A 384 2.18 17.57 18.64
C ASN A 384 2.18 18.90 19.38
N ASN A 385 1.64 19.96 18.79
CA ASN A 385 1.56 21.27 19.43
C ASN A 385 0.63 21.23 20.65
N ILE A 386 -0.55 20.60 20.53
CA ILE A 386 -1.47 20.44 21.66
C ILE A 386 -0.85 19.51 22.73
N SER A 387 -0.15 18.43 22.34
CA SER A 387 0.58 17.55 23.28
C SER A 387 1.63 18.32 24.06
N ALA A 388 2.43 19.15 23.38
CA ALA A 388 3.46 19.97 24.00
C ALA A 388 2.84 21.00 24.98
N PHE A 389 1.75 21.66 24.58
CA PHE A 389 1.04 22.60 25.45
C PHE A 389 0.47 21.91 26.71
N ARG A 390 -0.15 20.74 26.56
CA ARG A 390 -0.63 19.95 27.70
C ARG A 390 0.50 19.56 28.65
N ASP A 391 1.64 19.13 28.12
CA ASP A 391 2.83 18.81 28.93
C ASP A 391 3.32 20.04 29.71
N VAL A 392 3.26 21.23 29.10
CA VAL A 392 3.54 22.49 29.80
C VAL A 392 2.55 22.70 30.95
N LEU A 393 1.23 22.63 30.71
CA LEU A 393 0.22 22.77 31.77
C LEU A 393 0.41 21.76 32.92
N LYS A 394 0.76 20.52 32.61
CA LYS A 394 0.89 19.46 33.61
C LYS A 394 2.20 19.48 34.36
N TYR A 395 3.33 19.63 33.68
CA TYR A 395 4.64 19.43 34.31
C TYR A 395 5.28 20.73 34.76
N LYS A 396 5.13 21.81 33.99
CA LYS A 396 5.60 23.15 34.38
C LYS A 396 4.64 23.75 35.41
N TYR A 397 3.34 23.73 35.10
CA TYR A 397 2.32 24.39 35.93
C TYR A 397 1.62 23.49 36.96
N LYS A 398 1.83 22.16 36.91
CA LYS A 398 1.22 21.19 37.85
C LYS A 398 -0.30 21.22 37.87
N LEU A 399 -0.92 21.63 36.77
CA LEU A 399 -2.37 21.62 36.61
C LEU A 399 -2.88 20.18 36.50
N ASP A 400 -4.02 19.87 37.12
CA ASP A 400 -4.64 18.55 37.02
C ASP A 400 -5.03 18.24 35.57
N SER A 401 -4.89 16.99 35.14
CA SER A 401 -5.15 16.59 33.74
C SER A 401 -6.59 16.86 33.32
N LYS A 402 -7.56 16.74 34.25
CA LYS A 402 -8.98 17.03 33.99
C LYS A 402 -9.20 18.50 33.65
N ILE A 403 -8.53 19.40 34.38
CA ILE A 403 -8.61 20.85 34.18
C ILE A 403 -7.87 21.26 32.90
N ALA A 404 -6.65 20.75 32.70
CA ALA A 404 -5.85 21.05 31.51
C ALA A 404 -6.57 20.64 30.21
N ASN A 405 -7.13 19.42 30.16
CA ASN A 405 -7.83 18.92 28.99
C ASN A 405 -9.10 19.74 28.70
N SER A 406 -9.86 20.11 29.74
CA SER A 406 -11.09 20.89 29.58
C SER A 406 -10.82 22.34 29.12
N LEU A 407 -9.73 22.95 29.60
CA LEU A 407 -9.29 24.27 29.16
C LEU A 407 -8.93 24.27 27.66
N ILE A 408 -8.16 23.28 27.22
CA ILE A 408 -7.84 23.07 25.80
C ILE A 408 -9.13 22.86 24.99
N GLY A 409 -10.05 22.02 25.49
CA GLY A 409 -11.32 21.72 24.83
C GLY A 409 -12.20 22.94 24.62
N ARG A 410 -12.34 23.81 25.64
CA ARG A 410 -13.10 25.06 25.50
C ARG A 410 -12.44 26.02 24.51
N ALA A 411 -11.11 26.12 24.50
CA ALA A 411 -10.42 26.99 23.56
C ALA A 411 -10.61 26.54 22.11
N ILE A 412 -10.47 25.24 21.86
CA ILE A 412 -10.72 24.63 20.55
C ILE A 412 -12.19 24.79 20.15
N PHE A 413 -13.14 24.66 21.10
CA PHE A 413 -14.55 24.90 20.83
C PHE A 413 -14.80 26.32 20.33
N VAL A 414 -14.31 27.34 21.04
CA VAL A 414 -14.49 28.74 20.63
C VAL A 414 -13.83 28.99 19.28
N ARG A 415 -12.62 28.46 19.07
CA ARG A 415 -11.92 28.54 17.78
C ARG A 415 -12.72 27.91 16.65
N TYR A 416 -13.31 26.73 16.87
CA TYR A 416 -14.19 26.08 15.91
C TYR A 416 -15.41 26.96 15.56
N LEU A 417 -16.03 27.60 16.55
CA LEU A 417 -17.16 28.50 16.29
C LEU A 417 -16.75 29.71 15.40
N ILE A 418 -15.56 30.28 15.65
CA ILE A 418 -15.00 31.40 14.88
C ILE A 418 -14.74 30.97 13.43
N ASP A 419 -14.02 29.87 13.22
CA ASP A 419 -13.60 29.43 11.88
C ASP A 419 -14.79 29.01 11.00
N ARG A 420 -15.93 28.66 11.62
CA ARG A 420 -17.20 28.39 10.94
C ARG A 420 -18.02 29.63 10.58
N GLY A 421 -17.55 30.82 10.94
CA GLY A 421 -18.25 32.07 10.70
C GLY A 421 -19.56 32.19 11.48
N ILE A 422 -19.63 31.58 12.67
CA ILE A 422 -20.78 31.76 13.56
C ILE A 422 -20.75 33.18 14.11
N ASP A 423 -21.91 33.83 14.15
CA ASP A 423 -22.01 35.17 14.74
C ASP A 423 -21.83 35.09 16.27
N LEU A 424 -20.68 35.60 16.72
CA LEU A 424 -20.29 35.66 18.12
C LEU A 424 -20.27 37.12 18.64
N ASP A 425 -20.93 38.07 17.97
CA ASP A 425 -21.00 39.47 18.39
C ASP A 425 -21.58 39.62 19.81
N ARG A 426 -22.51 38.75 20.20
CA ARG A 426 -23.06 38.68 21.58
C ARG A 426 -22.02 38.38 22.67
N TYR A 427 -20.87 37.85 22.26
CA TYR A 427 -19.69 37.57 23.08
C TYR A 427 -18.56 38.57 22.84
N ARG A 428 -18.74 39.55 21.95
CA ARG A 428 -17.73 40.52 21.51
C ARG A 428 -16.56 39.87 20.75
N ILE A 429 -16.85 38.83 19.97
CA ILE A 429 -15.86 38.11 19.15
C ILE A 429 -16.30 38.20 17.69
N LYS A 430 -15.51 38.89 16.85
CA LYS A 430 -15.71 38.91 15.39
C LYS A 430 -14.75 37.98 14.67
N ASP A 431 -13.54 37.87 15.19
CA ASP A 431 -12.47 37.08 14.64
C ASP A 431 -11.59 36.49 15.75
N GLN A 432 -10.53 35.80 15.36
CA GLN A 432 -9.57 35.21 16.27
C GLN A 432 -8.82 36.24 17.12
N LYS A 433 -8.59 37.45 16.60
CA LYS A 433 -7.86 38.50 17.33
C LYS A 433 -8.69 38.96 18.52
N ASP A 434 -9.99 39.10 18.36
CA ASP A 434 -10.90 39.42 19.46
C ASP A 434 -10.90 38.32 20.54
N PHE A 435 -10.92 37.05 20.13
CA PHE A 435 -10.83 35.95 21.10
C PHE A 435 -9.50 35.95 21.86
N ASN A 436 -8.37 36.11 21.15
CA ASN A 436 -7.05 36.24 21.78
C ASN A 436 -7.01 37.44 22.75
N ASN A 437 -7.64 38.56 22.38
CA ASN A 437 -7.73 39.75 23.24
C ASN A 437 -8.48 39.48 24.54
N ILE A 438 -9.56 38.69 24.50
CA ILE A 438 -10.29 38.25 25.69
C ILE A 438 -9.42 37.35 26.58
N LEU A 439 -8.66 36.43 25.98
CA LEU A 439 -7.80 35.49 26.72
C LEU A 439 -6.65 36.18 27.49
N TYR A 440 -6.21 37.37 27.08
CA TYR A 440 -5.23 38.17 27.83
C TYR A 440 -5.75 38.67 29.20
N ASN A 441 -7.06 38.54 29.48
CA ASN A 441 -7.65 38.83 30.78
C ASN A 441 -8.46 37.64 31.31
N LYS A 442 -7.95 36.99 32.36
CA LYS A 442 -8.59 35.83 33.00
C LYS A 442 -10.05 36.06 33.36
N SER A 443 -10.39 37.21 33.95
CA SER A 443 -11.77 37.49 34.36
C SER A 443 -12.70 37.54 33.14
N ASP A 444 -12.25 38.15 32.04
CA ASP A 444 -13.05 38.24 30.83
C ASP A 444 -13.14 36.90 30.10
N ALA A 445 -12.07 36.10 30.13
CA ALA A 445 -12.08 34.72 29.64
C ALA A 445 -13.09 33.84 30.39
N TYR A 446 -13.13 33.89 31.73
CA TYR A 446 -14.10 33.11 32.51
C TYR A 446 -15.53 33.64 32.42
N LYS A 447 -15.74 34.96 32.22
CA LYS A 447 -17.07 35.49 31.85
C LYS A 447 -17.54 34.93 30.51
N LEU A 448 -16.64 34.86 29.52
CA LEU A 448 -16.93 34.25 28.22
C LEU A 448 -17.29 32.77 28.37
N PHE A 449 -16.46 32.00 29.08
CA PHE A 449 -16.69 30.55 29.26
C PHE A 449 -17.99 30.26 30.01
N ASN A 450 -18.31 31.00 31.08
CA ASN A 450 -19.59 30.88 31.77
C ASN A 450 -20.77 31.15 30.83
N LYS A 451 -20.71 32.24 30.07
CA LYS A 451 -21.81 32.62 29.16
C LYS A 451 -22.02 31.59 28.05
N ILE A 452 -20.94 31.05 27.48
CA ILE A 452 -21.02 29.98 26.48
C ILE A 452 -21.68 28.73 27.07
N LEU A 453 -21.37 28.37 28.32
CA LEU A 453 -21.98 27.21 28.97
C LEU A 453 -23.48 27.43 29.26
N GLU A 454 -23.87 28.64 29.66
CA GLU A 454 -25.28 29.00 29.88
C GLU A 454 -26.09 28.96 28.58
N ASP A 455 -25.53 29.49 27.49
CA ASP A 455 -26.21 29.61 26.20
C ASP A 455 -26.36 28.26 25.49
N PHE A 456 -25.33 27.41 25.49
CA PHE A 456 -25.35 26.13 24.78
C PHE A 456 -25.85 24.94 25.62
N LYS A 457 -25.82 25.03 26.96
CA LYS A 457 -26.24 23.98 27.90
C LYS A 457 -25.60 22.59 27.61
N GLY A 458 -26.28 21.51 28.00
CA GLY A 458 -25.83 20.13 27.82
C GLY A 458 -24.69 19.72 28.76
N ASN A 459 -23.83 18.82 28.28
CA ASN A 459 -22.64 18.34 28.99
C ASN A 459 -21.34 18.97 28.45
N LEU A 460 -21.39 20.20 27.93
CA LEU A 460 -20.20 20.95 27.51
C LEU A 460 -19.29 21.19 28.74
N PHE A 461 -17.96 21.14 28.56
CA PHE A 461 -16.97 21.08 29.65
C PHE A 461 -17.33 21.93 30.89
N PRO A 462 -17.61 21.32 32.06
CA PRO A 462 -18.04 22.06 33.24
C PRO A 462 -16.93 22.99 33.76
N LEU A 463 -17.24 24.00 34.56
CA LEU A 463 -16.24 24.87 35.20
C LEU A 463 -15.87 24.43 36.62
N SER A 464 -16.59 23.43 37.14
CA SER A 464 -16.34 22.81 38.44
C SER A 464 -16.23 21.31 38.27
N TYR A 465 -15.24 20.70 38.93
CA TYR A 465 -14.93 19.29 38.77
C TYR A 465 -14.77 18.62 40.13
N ILE A 466 -15.15 17.35 40.21
CA ILE A 466 -14.80 16.50 41.35
C ILE A 466 -13.44 15.87 41.06
N VAL A 467 -12.42 16.23 41.86
CA VAL A 467 -11.07 15.67 41.80
C VAL A 467 -10.72 15.18 43.20
N LYS A 468 -10.47 13.86 43.34
CA LYS A 468 -10.15 13.22 44.64
C LYS A 468 -11.19 13.57 45.74
N ASP A 469 -12.47 13.43 45.42
CA ASP A 469 -13.61 13.70 46.31
C ASP A 469 -13.73 15.17 46.79
N ARG A 470 -13.10 16.12 46.10
CA ARG A 470 -13.24 17.57 46.33
C ARG A 470 -13.77 18.27 45.10
N ILE A 471 -14.63 19.26 45.30
CA ILE A 471 -15.08 20.16 44.24
C ILE A 471 -14.00 21.22 44.04
N ILE A 472 -13.45 21.28 42.84
CA ILE A 472 -12.48 22.28 42.40
C ILE A 472 -13.14 23.13 41.32
N ASN A 473 -13.13 24.46 41.48
CA ASN A 473 -13.46 25.35 40.37
C ASN A 473 -12.21 25.61 39.57
N GLU A 474 -12.30 25.47 38.26
CA GLU A 474 -11.13 25.66 37.41
C GLU A 474 -10.63 27.10 37.40
N GLU A 475 -11.52 28.09 37.55
CA GLU A 475 -11.11 29.49 37.64
C GLU A 475 -10.15 29.70 38.82
N ASP A 476 -10.24 28.92 39.90
CA ASP A 476 -9.33 29.03 41.03
C ASP A 476 -7.92 28.49 40.72
N GLU A 477 -7.83 27.49 39.82
CA GLU A 477 -6.58 26.79 39.47
C GLU A 477 -5.87 27.37 38.23
N VAL A 478 -6.61 28.00 37.32
CA VAL A 478 -6.06 28.53 36.07
C VAL A 478 -5.49 29.94 36.28
N SER A 479 -4.22 30.14 35.91
CA SER A 479 -3.53 31.43 35.98
C SER A 479 -3.56 32.16 34.64
N GLN A 480 -3.23 33.47 34.64
CA GLN A 480 -3.08 34.23 33.39
C GLN A 480 -1.95 33.68 32.51
N GLU A 481 -0.90 33.10 33.09
CA GLU A 481 0.18 32.48 32.31
C GLU A 481 -0.32 31.27 31.51
N HIS A 482 -1.22 30.47 32.07
CA HIS A 482 -1.82 29.34 31.34
C HIS A 482 -2.58 29.82 30.10
N LEU A 483 -3.30 30.95 30.20
CA LEU A 483 -4.06 31.54 29.10
C LEU A 483 -3.13 32.17 28.05
N ASN A 484 -1.99 32.75 28.46
CA ASN A 484 -1.00 33.27 27.52
C ASN A 484 -0.38 32.14 26.69
N ASP A 485 -0.03 31.01 27.31
CA ASP A 485 0.49 29.85 26.60
C ASP A 485 -0.59 29.21 25.69
N LEU A 486 -1.87 29.30 26.07
CA LEU A 486 -3.00 28.88 25.23
C LEU A 486 -3.12 29.75 23.97
N ILE A 487 -2.88 31.06 24.06
CA ILE A 487 -2.88 31.96 22.89
C ILE A 487 -1.79 31.52 21.89
N TYR A 488 -0.60 31.15 22.36
CA TYR A 488 0.47 30.65 21.48
C TYR A 488 0.06 29.36 20.75
N LEU A 489 -0.66 28.46 21.41
CA LEU A 489 -1.20 27.27 20.77
C LEU A 489 -2.19 27.64 19.65
N LEU A 490 -3.10 28.57 19.91
CA LEU A 490 -4.11 29.01 18.93
C LEU A 490 -3.49 29.75 17.73
N GLN A 491 -2.32 30.36 17.90
CA GLN A 491 -1.55 31.03 16.84
C GLN A 491 -0.61 30.08 16.07
N GLY A 492 -0.70 28.77 16.27
CA GLY A 492 0.13 27.79 15.55
C GLY A 492 1.62 27.81 15.94
N ALA A 493 1.98 28.42 17.06
CA ALA A 493 3.37 28.50 17.52
C ALA A 493 3.90 27.10 17.90
N LYS A 494 5.14 26.80 17.50
CA LYS A 494 5.78 25.54 17.84
C LYS A 494 6.33 25.64 19.26
N LEU A 495 5.66 24.97 20.20
CA LEU A 495 6.08 24.86 21.60
C LEU A 495 7.02 23.67 21.75
N THR A 496 8.25 23.88 22.22
CA THR A 496 9.15 22.76 22.55
C THR A 496 8.94 22.26 23.97
N LYS A 497 9.34 21.02 24.26
CA LYS A 497 9.28 20.40 25.61
C LYS A 497 10.01 21.20 26.71
N LEU A 498 10.86 22.15 26.33
CA LEU A 498 11.62 23.02 27.25
C LEU A 498 10.97 24.41 27.42
N GLY A 499 9.79 24.64 26.83
CA GLY A 499 9.07 25.91 26.93
C GLY A 499 9.62 27.02 26.04
N THR A 500 10.43 26.71 25.02
CA THR A 500 10.77 27.70 23.99
C THR A 500 9.68 27.72 22.92
N THR A 501 9.16 28.93 22.65
CA THR A 501 8.12 29.19 21.65
C THR A 501 8.76 29.71 20.37
N GLN A 502 8.64 28.98 19.27
CA GLN A 502 8.91 29.53 17.93
C GLN A 502 7.58 30.03 17.37
N LEU A 503 7.43 31.35 17.25
CA LEU A 503 6.24 31.97 16.67
C LEU A 503 6.17 31.58 15.17
N SER A 504 4.99 31.12 14.74
CA SER A 504 4.67 31.04 13.32
C SER A 504 4.16 32.40 12.87
N LEU A 505 4.50 32.79 11.64
CA LEU A 505 3.84 33.90 10.98
C LEU A 505 2.57 33.30 10.37
N GLU A 506 1.39 33.73 10.83
CA GLU A 506 0.04 33.41 10.33
C GLU A 506 -0.74 32.25 10.99
N ASP A 507 -2.08 32.33 10.85
CA ASP A 507 -3.07 31.39 11.42
C ASP A 507 -3.14 30.09 10.61
N LEU A 508 -2.25 29.15 10.93
CA LEU A 508 -2.04 27.92 10.15
C LEU A 508 -3.22 26.94 10.13
N TYR A 509 -4.09 26.96 11.14
CA TYR A 509 -5.17 25.97 11.32
C TYR A 509 -6.53 26.56 10.96
N ASP A 510 -7.25 25.87 10.07
CA ASP A 510 -8.62 26.16 9.67
C ASP A 510 -9.54 24.98 10.03
N PHE A 511 -10.28 25.10 11.13
CA PHE A 511 -11.21 24.05 11.59
C PHE A 511 -12.49 23.93 10.74
N SER A 512 -12.69 24.79 9.73
CA SER A 512 -13.71 24.54 8.71
C SER A 512 -13.27 23.41 7.77
N ILE A 513 -11.96 23.33 7.46
CA ILE A 513 -11.36 22.32 6.57
C ILE A 513 -10.87 21.11 7.36
N ILE A 514 -10.15 21.31 8.47
CA ILE A 514 -9.62 20.22 9.31
C ILE A 514 -10.79 19.36 9.83
N PRO A 515 -10.82 18.05 9.54
CA PRO A 515 -11.74 17.10 10.14
C PRO A 515 -11.76 17.18 11.67
N ILE A 516 -12.95 17.36 12.25
CA ILE A 516 -13.16 17.42 13.70
C ILE A 516 -12.85 16.09 14.41
N GLU A 517 -12.79 14.98 13.66
CA GLU A 517 -12.33 13.66 14.08
C GLU A 517 -10.90 13.71 14.62
N PHE A 518 -10.10 14.65 14.10
CA PHE A 518 -8.79 14.92 14.64
C PHE A 518 -8.86 15.39 16.10
N ILE A 519 -9.94 16.03 16.56
CA ILE A 519 -10.13 16.39 17.97
C ILE A 519 -10.26 15.13 18.82
N SER A 520 -11.06 14.14 18.42
CA SER A 520 -11.13 12.85 19.12
C SER A 520 -9.75 12.16 19.13
N ASN A 521 -9.03 12.18 18.00
CA ASN A 521 -7.67 11.61 17.89
C ASN A 521 -6.64 12.35 18.77
N ILE A 522 -6.77 13.68 18.89
CA ILE A 522 -5.98 14.56 19.78
C ILE A 522 -6.08 14.07 21.20
N TYR A 523 -7.29 13.89 21.69
CA TYR A 523 -7.50 13.48 23.06
C TYR A 523 -7.18 12.01 23.32
N GLU A 524 -7.44 11.12 22.37
CA GLU A 524 -7.11 9.70 22.49
C GLU A 524 -5.60 9.49 22.63
N ARG A 525 -4.80 10.26 21.88
CA ARG A 525 -3.34 10.30 22.04
C ARG A 525 -2.92 10.81 23.42
N PHE A 526 -3.65 11.76 24.00
CA PHE A 526 -3.38 12.30 25.35
C PHE A 526 -3.71 11.34 26.48
N ILE A 527 -4.86 10.67 26.39
CA ILE A 527 -5.30 9.65 27.34
C ILE A 527 -4.35 8.44 27.24
N GLY A 528 -3.95 8.08 26.02
CA GLY A 528 -2.99 7.02 25.73
C GLY A 528 -1.62 7.25 26.38
N GLN A 529 -1.00 8.42 26.22
CA GLN A 529 0.33 8.71 26.80
C GLN A 529 0.40 8.58 28.32
N GLU A 530 -0.69 8.80 29.05
CA GLU A 530 -0.72 8.63 30.51
C GLU A 530 -0.93 7.17 30.96
N ASN A 531 -1.58 6.36 30.13
CA ASN A 531 -2.20 5.10 30.55
C ASN A 531 -1.92 3.91 29.62
N GLN A 532 -1.10 4.04 28.56
CA GLN A 532 -0.91 2.99 27.53
C GLN A 532 -0.30 1.70 28.10
N ALA A 533 0.73 1.80 28.94
CA ALA A 533 1.34 0.63 29.56
C ALA A 533 0.48 0.00 30.67
N ASP A 534 -0.29 0.82 31.39
CA ASP A 534 -1.01 0.41 32.60
C ASP A 534 -2.51 0.13 32.38
N LYS A 535 -3.15 0.65 31.33
CA LYS A 535 -4.58 0.43 31.00
C LYS A 535 -4.84 -0.22 29.63
N GLY A 536 -3.84 -0.31 28.74
CA GLY A 536 -3.98 -1.00 27.44
C GLY A 536 -4.87 -0.27 26.43
N ALA A 537 -4.99 1.06 26.55
CA ALA A 537 -5.73 1.92 25.62
C ALA A 537 -4.86 2.24 24.39
N TYR A 538 -5.20 1.67 23.23
CA TYR A 538 -4.50 1.90 21.96
C TYR A 538 -5.29 2.88 21.09
N TYR A 539 -4.58 3.82 20.48
CA TYR A 539 -5.15 4.74 19.49
C TYR A 539 -5.80 3.95 18.34
N THR A 540 -7.01 4.34 17.94
CA THR A 540 -7.74 3.76 16.80
C THR A 540 -7.60 4.66 15.56
N PRO A 541 -6.82 4.27 14.54
CA PRO A 541 -6.73 5.06 13.32
C PRO A 541 -8.08 5.21 12.59
N LEU A 542 -8.38 6.43 12.13
CA LEU A 542 -9.64 6.77 11.45
C LEU A 542 -9.98 5.84 10.28
N PHE A 543 -9.01 5.47 9.44
CA PHE A 543 -9.25 4.60 8.30
C PHE A 543 -9.81 3.20 8.68
N LEU A 544 -9.50 2.70 9.90
CA LEU A 544 -10.09 1.45 10.40
C LEU A 544 -11.54 1.63 10.82
N VAL A 545 -11.87 2.79 11.41
CA VAL A 545 -13.24 3.17 11.77
C VAL A 545 -14.06 3.24 10.49
N GLU A 546 -13.59 3.98 9.48
CA GLU A 546 -14.27 4.11 8.19
C GLU A 546 -14.53 2.76 7.51
N TYR A 547 -13.57 1.85 7.56
CA TYR A 547 -13.75 0.50 7.02
C TYR A 547 -14.83 -0.29 7.77
N ILE A 548 -14.83 -0.26 9.10
CA ILE A 548 -15.86 -0.93 9.91
C ILE A 548 -17.24 -0.33 9.61
N GLU A 549 -17.34 1.00 9.49
CA GLU A 549 -18.57 1.72 9.12
C GLU A 549 -19.06 1.36 7.71
N GLN A 550 -18.14 1.19 6.74
CA GLN A 550 -18.48 0.71 5.40
C GLN A 550 -19.10 -0.69 5.43
N GLU A 551 -18.55 -1.60 6.25
CA GLU A 551 -19.02 -2.97 6.42
C GLU A 551 -20.29 -3.10 7.27
N THR A 552 -20.69 -2.05 7.99
CA THR A 552 -21.79 -2.08 8.96
C THR A 552 -22.85 -1.02 8.63
N VAL A 553 -22.72 0.21 9.13
CA VAL A 553 -23.73 1.27 9.06
C VAL A 553 -24.06 1.65 7.61
N ASN A 554 -23.06 1.84 6.75
CA ASN A 554 -23.28 2.16 5.34
C ASN A 554 -23.95 1.00 4.60
N SER A 555 -23.51 -0.24 4.86
CA SER A 555 -24.11 -1.43 4.28
C SER A 555 -25.58 -1.58 4.71
N TYR A 556 -25.88 -1.33 5.98
CA TYR A 556 -27.24 -1.34 6.52
C TYR A 556 -28.15 -0.33 5.82
N PHE A 557 -27.73 0.92 5.65
CA PHE A 557 -28.53 1.92 4.94
C PHE A 557 -28.66 1.64 3.45
N LYS A 558 -27.64 1.05 2.80
CA LYS A 558 -27.75 0.59 1.40
C LYS A 558 -28.80 -0.52 1.25
N SER A 559 -28.84 -1.48 2.18
CA SER A 559 -29.85 -2.54 2.19
C SER A 559 -31.23 -2.07 2.66
N ASN A 560 -31.29 -1.00 3.46
CA ASN A 560 -32.51 -0.43 4.03
C ASN A 560 -32.62 1.06 3.69
N PRO A 561 -32.78 1.42 2.39
CA PRO A 561 -32.65 2.80 1.94
C PRO A 561 -33.72 3.75 2.47
N LYS A 562 -34.78 3.24 3.12
CA LYS A 562 -35.87 4.02 3.74
C LYS A 562 -35.70 4.22 5.25
N GLU A 563 -34.73 3.53 5.86
CA GLU A 563 -34.51 3.65 7.30
C GLU A 563 -33.65 4.89 7.60
N GLU A 564 -34.03 5.60 8.65
CA GLU A 564 -33.30 6.77 9.17
C GLU A 564 -32.55 6.47 10.48
N ASN A 565 -32.89 5.38 11.17
CA ASN A 565 -32.31 5.02 12.46
C ASN A 565 -31.34 3.82 12.34
N CYS A 566 -30.23 3.90 13.06
CA CYS A 566 -29.26 2.82 13.22
C CYS A 566 -28.66 2.93 14.63
N LYS A 567 -29.16 2.11 15.57
CA LYS A 567 -28.71 2.14 16.98
C LYS A 567 -27.34 1.50 17.14
N ILE A 568 -26.38 2.23 17.71
CA ILE A 568 -25.00 1.83 17.91
C ILE A 568 -24.65 1.87 19.40
N LEU A 569 -23.92 0.85 19.85
CA LEU A 569 -23.28 0.82 21.17
C LEU A 569 -21.78 0.64 21.01
N ASP A 570 -20.99 1.46 21.72
CA ASP A 570 -19.57 1.19 21.94
C ASP A 570 -19.30 0.90 23.44
N PRO A 571 -18.91 -0.34 23.80
CA PRO A 571 -18.75 -0.78 25.19
C PRO A 571 -17.44 -0.33 25.85
N ALA A 572 -16.53 0.28 25.08
CA ALA A 572 -15.26 0.84 25.55
C ALA A 572 -14.95 2.09 24.70
N CYS A 573 -15.86 3.07 24.76
CA CYS A 573 -15.98 4.05 23.70
C CYS A 573 -14.84 5.05 23.60
N GLY A 574 -13.99 5.17 24.62
CA GLY A 574 -12.89 6.12 24.64
C GLY A 574 -13.34 7.52 24.27
N SER A 575 -12.64 8.14 23.31
CA SER A 575 -12.94 9.46 22.73
C SER A 575 -14.18 9.49 21.82
N GLY A 576 -14.84 8.35 21.60
CA GLY A 576 -16.11 8.24 20.87
C GLY A 576 -15.99 8.21 19.35
N ILE A 577 -14.83 7.91 18.77
CA ILE A 577 -14.61 8.01 17.32
C ILE A 577 -15.60 7.17 16.48
N PHE A 578 -15.90 5.92 16.87
CA PHE A 578 -16.92 5.10 16.19
C PHE A 578 -18.31 5.73 16.28
N LEU A 579 -18.67 6.24 17.46
CA LEU A 579 -19.98 6.84 17.72
C LEU A 579 -20.18 8.12 16.91
N VAL A 580 -19.13 8.95 16.78
CA VAL A 580 -19.13 10.18 15.97
C VAL A 580 -19.31 9.87 14.49
N GLU A 581 -18.54 8.91 13.95
CA GLU A 581 -18.63 8.55 12.54
C GLU A 581 -19.95 7.89 12.18
N SER A 582 -20.42 6.96 13.01
CA SER A 582 -21.77 6.38 12.90
C SER A 582 -22.86 7.47 12.87
N PHE A 583 -22.79 8.46 13.79
CA PHE A 583 -23.78 9.53 13.85
C PHE A 583 -23.83 10.36 12.56
N ARG A 584 -22.68 10.63 11.95
CA ARG A 584 -22.61 11.33 10.66
C ARG A 584 -23.30 10.57 9.54
N LYS A 585 -23.12 9.25 9.48
CA LYS A 585 -23.81 8.41 8.47
C LYS A 585 -25.32 8.47 8.66
N ILE A 586 -25.79 8.45 9.90
CA ILE A 586 -27.21 8.61 10.25
C ILE A 586 -27.74 9.97 9.77
N ILE A 587 -27.03 11.07 10.03
CA ILE A 587 -27.42 12.41 9.56
C ILE A 587 -27.47 12.47 8.03
N ASN A 588 -26.46 11.92 7.36
CA ASN A 588 -26.38 11.93 5.89
C ASN A 588 -27.53 11.12 5.27
N GLN A 589 -27.87 9.99 5.86
CA GLN A 589 -29.03 9.20 5.44
C GLN A 589 -30.33 9.99 5.61
N TYR A 590 -30.51 10.67 6.74
CA TYR A 590 -31.67 11.55 6.96
C TYR A 590 -31.76 12.66 5.89
N LYS A 591 -30.65 13.37 5.62
CA LYS A 591 -30.60 14.41 4.57
C LYS A 591 -30.93 13.87 3.19
N SER A 592 -30.48 12.65 2.87
CA SER A 592 -30.79 11.97 1.60
C SER A 592 -32.28 11.66 1.46
N LEU A 593 -32.93 11.26 2.55
CA LEU A 593 -34.38 10.99 2.58
C LEU A 593 -35.24 12.25 2.57
N HIS A 594 -34.69 13.36 3.07
CA HIS A 594 -35.39 14.64 3.22
C HIS A 594 -34.64 15.78 2.53
N PRO A 595 -34.54 15.80 1.19
CA PRO A 595 -33.76 16.81 0.46
C PRO A 595 -34.29 18.24 0.62
N ASP A 596 -35.52 18.41 1.11
CA ASP A 596 -36.16 19.70 1.40
C ASP A 596 -35.94 20.20 2.84
N TYR A 597 -35.09 19.53 3.62
CA TYR A 597 -34.82 19.84 5.04
C TYR A 597 -34.38 21.29 5.31
N ASN A 598 -33.80 21.97 4.31
CA ASN A 598 -33.31 23.34 4.43
C ASN A 598 -33.98 24.33 3.45
N GLN A 599 -35.08 23.95 2.78
CA GLN A 599 -35.73 24.83 1.80
C GLN A 599 -36.41 26.05 2.42
N ASN A 600 -36.88 25.95 3.66
CA ASN A 600 -37.53 27.03 4.39
C ASN A 600 -37.26 26.92 5.90
N ASN A 601 -37.61 27.98 6.64
CA ASN A 601 -37.35 28.04 8.08
C ASN A 601 -38.10 26.98 8.90
N GLU A 602 -39.32 26.59 8.50
CA GLU A 602 -40.11 25.58 9.23
C GLU A 602 -39.48 24.19 9.12
N ASN A 603 -39.17 23.75 7.90
CA ASN A 603 -38.48 22.48 7.63
C ASN A 603 -37.13 22.41 8.37
N TYR A 604 -36.41 23.53 8.38
CA TYR A 604 -35.11 23.61 9.01
C TYR A 604 -35.20 23.54 10.54
N LEU A 605 -36.23 24.12 11.17
CA LEU A 605 -36.50 23.95 12.61
C LEU A 605 -36.83 22.50 12.97
N ILE A 606 -37.62 21.80 12.14
CA ILE A 606 -37.92 20.37 12.31
C ILE A 606 -36.62 19.57 12.23
N TYR A 607 -35.78 19.86 11.24
CA TYR A 607 -34.48 19.22 11.07
C TYR A 607 -33.58 19.40 12.30
N LYS A 608 -33.49 20.60 12.88
CA LYS A 608 -32.73 20.83 14.12
C LYS A 608 -33.18 19.92 15.26
N ALA A 609 -34.50 19.85 15.49
CA ALA A 609 -35.07 19.00 16.54
C ALA A 609 -34.79 17.51 16.24
N LYS A 610 -34.88 17.12 14.97
CA LYS A 610 -34.64 15.76 14.52
C LYS A 610 -33.18 15.33 14.68
N LEU A 611 -32.19 16.22 14.48
CA LEU A 611 -30.78 15.91 14.76
C LEU A 611 -30.55 15.50 16.23
N VAL A 612 -31.17 16.23 17.15
CA VAL A 612 -31.10 15.92 18.59
C VAL A 612 -31.78 14.58 18.90
N GLU A 613 -32.93 14.32 18.30
CA GLU A 613 -33.64 13.04 18.41
C GLU A 613 -32.79 11.88 17.89
N LEU A 614 -32.21 12.01 16.69
CA LEU A 614 -31.35 11.00 16.08
C LEU A 614 -30.15 10.68 16.97
N LEU A 615 -29.49 11.69 17.55
CA LEU A 615 -28.38 11.49 18.47
C LEU A 615 -28.80 10.66 19.69
N LYS A 616 -29.86 11.11 20.40
CA LYS A 616 -30.33 10.47 21.63
C LYS A 616 -30.89 9.06 21.40
N ASN A 617 -31.47 8.81 20.24
CA ASN A 617 -32.09 7.52 19.95
C ASN A 617 -31.11 6.49 19.43
N ASN A 618 -29.97 6.89 18.86
CA ASN A 618 -29.08 5.98 18.15
C ASN A 618 -27.70 5.80 18.78
N ILE A 619 -27.16 6.74 19.55
CA ILE A 619 -25.75 6.72 19.94
C ILE A 619 -25.59 6.44 21.44
N PHE A 620 -24.87 5.36 21.77
CA PHE A 620 -24.67 4.91 23.16
C PHE A 620 -23.22 4.50 23.42
N GLY A 621 -22.68 4.84 24.59
CA GLY A 621 -21.27 4.57 24.94
C GLY A 621 -21.05 4.26 26.41
N VAL A 622 -20.10 3.37 26.70
CA VAL A 622 -19.61 3.08 28.05
C VAL A 622 -18.09 3.19 28.07
N ASP A 623 -17.54 3.87 29.07
CA ASP A 623 -16.09 3.86 29.33
C ASP A 623 -15.85 4.08 30.84
N GLN A 624 -14.74 3.55 31.34
CA GLN A 624 -14.34 3.75 32.74
C GLN A 624 -13.70 5.13 32.98
N ASP A 625 -13.19 5.79 31.93
CA ASP A 625 -12.56 7.10 32.02
C ASP A 625 -13.57 8.22 31.74
N GLU A 626 -13.88 9.00 32.78
CA GLU A 626 -14.79 10.15 32.68
C GLU A 626 -14.32 11.19 31.65
N ASN A 627 -13.00 11.41 31.53
CA ASN A 627 -12.48 12.37 30.56
C ASN A 627 -12.79 11.91 29.13
N ALA A 628 -12.61 10.61 28.87
CA ALA A 628 -12.89 10.02 27.57
C ALA A 628 -14.36 10.20 27.17
N ILE A 629 -15.29 9.91 28.10
CA ILE A 629 -16.73 10.15 27.91
C ILE A 629 -17.04 11.61 27.62
N ASN A 630 -16.46 12.55 28.37
CA ASN A 630 -16.69 13.98 28.14
C ASN A 630 -16.22 14.41 26.74
N ILE A 631 -15.10 13.88 26.28
CA ILE A 631 -14.57 14.13 24.93
C ILE A 631 -15.49 13.52 23.86
N ALA A 632 -15.97 12.29 24.05
CA ALA A 632 -16.92 11.66 23.12
C ALA A 632 -18.19 12.51 22.95
N ILE A 633 -18.75 12.99 24.06
CA ILE A 633 -19.91 13.89 24.05
C ILE A 633 -19.58 15.21 23.34
N PHE A 634 -18.42 15.79 23.64
CA PHE A 634 -17.96 17.02 22.99
C PHE A 634 -17.85 16.86 21.46
N SER A 635 -17.23 15.79 20.98
CA SER A 635 -17.09 15.53 19.54
C SER A 635 -18.44 15.31 18.85
N LEU A 636 -19.41 14.71 19.53
CA LEU A 636 -20.79 14.59 19.04
C LEU A 636 -21.50 15.95 18.97
N TYR A 637 -21.25 16.84 19.93
CA TYR A 637 -21.77 18.22 19.89
C TYR A 637 -21.18 19.01 18.73
N ILE A 638 -19.87 18.92 18.49
CA ILE A 638 -19.27 19.53 17.30
C ILE A 638 -19.89 18.96 16.03
N THR A 639 -20.13 17.65 15.97
CA THR A 639 -20.77 17.00 14.83
C THR A 639 -22.21 17.50 14.60
N LEU A 640 -22.97 17.78 15.65
CA LEU A 640 -24.28 18.44 15.53
C LEU A 640 -24.12 19.83 14.89
N LEU A 641 -23.22 20.66 15.42
CA LEU A 641 -22.99 22.01 14.91
C LEU A 641 -22.53 22.01 13.45
N ASP A 642 -21.68 21.06 13.06
CA ASP A 642 -21.19 20.86 11.69
C ASP A 642 -22.33 20.66 10.68
N ASN A 643 -23.48 20.19 11.16
CA ASN A 643 -24.66 19.91 10.36
C ASN A 643 -25.74 20.99 10.46
N LEU A 644 -25.41 22.16 11.02
CA LEU A 644 -26.27 23.33 11.18
C LEU A 644 -25.69 24.55 10.45
N GLU A 645 -26.57 25.35 9.84
CA GLU A 645 -26.30 26.68 9.30
C GLU A 645 -25.78 27.63 10.39
N PRO A 646 -24.70 28.42 10.15
CA PRO A 646 -24.03 29.25 11.16
C PRO A 646 -24.98 30.19 11.93
N LYS A 647 -25.89 30.88 11.23
CA LYS A 647 -26.87 31.80 11.85
C LYS A 647 -27.79 31.13 12.86
N SER A 648 -27.94 29.82 12.74
CA SER A 648 -28.93 29.04 13.46
C SER A 648 -28.38 28.37 14.71
N ILE A 649 -27.05 28.43 14.89
CA ILE A 649 -26.32 27.83 16.01
C ILE A 649 -26.42 28.70 17.28
N GLN A 650 -26.65 30.00 17.12
CA GLN A 650 -26.67 30.94 18.24
C GLN A 650 -27.72 30.60 19.32
N GLU A 651 -28.85 30.01 18.92
CA GLU A 651 -29.97 29.62 19.78
C GLU A 651 -30.05 28.09 19.99
N PHE A 652 -29.02 27.33 19.62
CA PHE A 652 -29.04 25.87 19.69
C PHE A 652 -28.59 25.39 21.08
N GLU A 653 -29.45 24.61 21.74
CA GLU A 653 -29.15 23.98 23.03
C GLU A 653 -28.79 22.50 22.85
N PHE A 654 -27.68 22.07 23.46
CA PHE A 654 -27.24 20.69 23.43
C PHE A 654 -28.06 19.78 24.36
N PRO A 655 -28.33 18.52 23.97
CA PRO A 655 -29.02 17.57 24.82
C PRO A 655 -28.11 17.05 25.94
N THR A 656 -28.65 16.78 27.12
CA THR A 656 -27.95 15.99 28.15
C THR A 656 -27.85 14.53 27.71
N LEU A 657 -26.61 14.01 27.68
CA LEU A 657 -26.28 12.64 27.26
C LEU A 657 -25.68 11.80 28.40
N LEU A 658 -24.96 12.42 29.34
CA LEU A 658 -24.34 11.73 30.47
C LEU A 658 -25.40 11.12 31.40
N GLY A 659 -25.26 9.84 31.72
CA GLY A 659 -26.21 9.06 32.53
C GLY A 659 -27.43 8.54 31.77
N ILE A 660 -27.58 8.85 30.48
CA ILE A 660 -28.69 8.43 29.62
C ILE A 660 -28.17 7.63 28.42
N ASN A 661 -27.32 8.25 27.62
CA ASN A 661 -26.68 7.65 26.44
C ASN A 661 -25.25 7.19 26.75
N PHE A 662 -24.56 7.95 27.62
CA PHE A 662 -23.16 7.73 27.98
C PHE A 662 -23.01 7.42 29.46
N PHE A 663 -22.18 6.43 29.79
CA PHE A 663 -22.01 5.96 31.17
C PHE A 663 -20.54 5.83 31.55
N VAL A 664 -20.17 6.45 32.66
CA VAL A 664 -18.83 6.35 33.27
C VAL A 664 -18.81 5.13 34.19
N SER A 665 -18.33 3.99 33.70
CA SER A 665 -18.32 2.71 34.43
C SER A 665 -17.37 1.69 33.81
N ASP A 666 -16.89 0.73 34.61
CA ASP A 666 -16.33 -0.52 34.10
C ASP A 666 -17.46 -1.33 33.44
N PHE A 667 -17.27 -1.76 32.18
CA PHE A 667 -18.25 -2.53 31.41
C PHE A 667 -18.59 -3.90 32.03
N PHE A 668 -17.71 -4.43 32.89
CA PHE A 668 -17.93 -5.67 33.62
C PHE A 668 -18.54 -5.45 35.01
N ASP A 669 -18.84 -4.21 35.42
CA ASP A 669 -19.65 -3.97 36.61
C ASP A 669 -21.13 -4.29 36.34
N LEU A 670 -21.55 -5.48 36.76
CA LEU A 670 -22.91 -5.98 36.59
C LEU A 670 -23.96 -5.23 37.42
N LYS A 671 -23.53 -4.41 38.39
CA LYS A 671 -24.43 -3.63 39.26
C LYS A 671 -24.65 -2.21 38.74
N ALA A 672 -23.84 -1.76 37.77
CA ALA A 672 -23.93 -0.41 37.24
C ALA A 672 -25.29 -0.16 36.54
N PRO A 673 -25.86 1.06 36.64
CA PRO A 673 -27.19 1.37 36.10
C PRO A 673 -27.33 1.15 34.58
N PHE A 674 -26.24 1.31 33.83
CA PHE A 674 -26.24 1.15 32.37
C PHE A 674 -26.72 -0.24 31.94
N ASN A 675 -26.53 -1.28 32.77
CA ASN A 675 -26.97 -2.64 32.45
C ASN A 675 -28.49 -2.73 32.23
N ILE A 676 -29.27 -1.94 32.98
CA ILE A 676 -30.72 -1.90 32.85
C ILE A 676 -31.10 -1.02 31.65
N GLU A 677 -30.44 0.13 31.51
CA GLU A 677 -30.76 1.08 30.45
C GLU A 677 -30.50 0.50 29.06
N LEU A 678 -29.27 0.03 28.80
CA LEU A 678 -28.88 -0.49 27.48
C LEU A 678 -29.70 -1.73 27.07
N LYS A 679 -30.17 -2.55 28.01
CA LYS A 679 -31.01 -3.73 27.70
C LYS A 679 -32.40 -3.40 27.16
N LYS A 680 -32.88 -2.17 27.35
CA LYS A 680 -34.15 -1.69 26.78
C LYS A 680 -34.06 -1.48 25.26
N HIS A 681 -32.84 -1.38 24.73
CA HIS A 681 -32.59 -1.09 23.33
C HIS A 681 -32.24 -2.37 22.56
N PHE A 682 -32.56 -2.36 21.27
CA PHE A 682 -32.00 -3.27 20.29
C PHE A 682 -30.99 -2.48 19.47
N PHE A 683 -29.71 -2.86 19.55
CA PHE A 683 -28.64 -2.23 18.81
C PHE A 683 -28.50 -2.87 17.43
N GLN A 684 -28.47 -2.06 16.39
CA GLN A 684 -28.15 -2.59 15.06
C GLN A 684 -26.68 -3.01 15.03
N PHE A 685 -25.78 -2.23 15.63
CA PHE A 685 -24.38 -2.61 15.73
C PHE A 685 -23.77 -2.35 17.11
N VAL A 686 -22.82 -3.21 17.50
CA VAL A 686 -21.88 -2.96 18.59
C VAL A 686 -20.49 -2.76 17.99
N LEU A 687 -19.97 -1.54 18.00
CA LEU A 687 -18.72 -1.16 17.33
C LEU A 687 -17.71 -0.67 18.36
N GLY A 688 -16.41 -0.84 18.14
CA GLY A 688 -15.41 -0.33 19.07
C GLY A 688 -14.05 -1.01 19.02
N ASN A 689 -13.14 -0.52 19.87
CA ASN A 689 -11.81 -1.07 20.09
C ASN A 689 -11.60 -1.35 21.59
N PRO A 690 -12.00 -2.54 22.10
CA PRO A 690 -11.77 -2.90 23.49
C PRO A 690 -10.29 -2.85 23.89
N PRO A 691 -9.95 -2.63 25.18
CA PRO A 691 -8.56 -2.54 25.63
C PRO A 691 -7.78 -3.85 25.42
N TRP A 692 -6.51 -3.76 25.03
CA TRP A 692 -5.63 -4.93 24.84
C TRP A 692 -4.66 -5.05 26.01
N LYS A 693 -4.93 -5.98 26.94
CA LYS A 693 -4.17 -6.05 28.19
C LYS A 693 -4.18 -7.46 28.78
N THR A 694 -2.97 -7.97 29.02
CA THR A 694 -2.71 -9.27 29.65
C THR A 694 -2.07 -9.17 31.04
N LYS A 695 -1.48 -8.02 31.38
CA LYS A 695 -0.86 -7.77 32.69
C LYS A 695 -1.83 -6.99 33.58
N HIS A 696 -2.39 -7.64 34.59
CA HIS A 696 -3.32 -7.03 35.55
C HIS A 696 -2.82 -7.24 36.98
N PRO A 697 -3.31 -6.47 37.98
CA PRO A 697 -3.03 -6.72 39.39
C PRO A 697 -3.26 -8.19 39.78
N LYS A 698 -2.58 -8.66 40.84
CA LYS A 698 -2.69 -10.07 41.28
C LYS A 698 -4.12 -10.43 41.71
N ASP A 699 -4.84 -9.47 42.28
CA ASP A 699 -6.23 -9.66 42.66
C ASP A 699 -7.12 -9.88 41.45
N LYS A 700 -8.22 -10.59 41.67
CA LYS A 700 -9.17 -10.94 40.63
C LYS A 700 -10.01 -9.73 40.21
N GLN A 701 -9.94 -9.40 38.93
CA GLN A 701 -10.64 -8.26 38.32
C GLN A 701 -12.11 -8.59 38.00
N LEU A 702 -12.91 -7.58 37.66
CA LEU A 702 -14.35 -7.76 37.35
C LEU A 702 -14.57 -8.65 36.12
N PHE A 703 -13.78 -8.48 35.05
CA PHE A 703 -13.89 -9.32 33.86
C PHE A 703 -13.62 -10.81 34.14
N GLU A 704 -12.67 -11.12 35.02
CA GLU A 704 -12.37 -12.50 35.43
C GLU A 704 -13.53 -13.11 36.23
N LYS A 705 -14.13 -12.32 37.14
CA LYS A 705 -15.33 -12.73 37.88
C LYS A 705 -16.52 -12.96 36.95
N TYR A 706 -16.69 -12.09 35.95
CA TYR A 706 -17.74 -12.24 34.94
C TYR A 706 -17.58 -13.55 34.15
N VAL A 707 -16.37 -13.83 33.64
CA VAL A 707 -16.09 -15.06 32.87
C VAL A 707 -16.37 -16.32 33.70
N GLU A 708 -16.00 -16.34 34.98
CA GLU A 708 -16.29 -17.48 35.86
C GLU A 708 -17.78 -17.65 36.15
N GLN A 709 -18.48 -16.55 36.42
CA GLN A 709 -19.93 -16.59 36.61
C GLN A 709 -20.63 -17.08 35.34
N ARG A 710 -20.15 -16.66 34.16
CA ARG A 710 -20.66 -17.09 32.87
C ARG A 710 -20.43 -18.58 32.63
N LYS A 711 -19.20 -19.05 32.87
CA LYS A 711 -18.82 -20.46 32.80
C LYS A 711 -19.74 -21.34 33.64
N LEU A 712 -19.99 -20.94 34.90
CA LEU A 712 -20.88 -21.66 35.81
C LEU A 712 -22.35 -21.63 35.35
N LYS A 713 -22.84 -20.47 34.91
CA LYS A 713 -24.22 -20.27 34.46
C LYS A 713 -24.56 -21.12 33.23
N GLU A 714 -23.62 -21.25 32.31
CA GLU A 714 -23.81 -21.99 31.06
C GLU A 714 -23.37 -23.45 31.13
N ASN A 715 -22.74 -23.86 32.24
CA ASN A 715 -22.10 -25.17 32.36
C ASN A 715 -21.15 -25.46 31.19
N SER A 716 -20.28 -24.49 30.87
CA SER A 716 -19.37 -24.52 29.72
C SER A 716 -17.90 -24.63 30.14
N ASP A 717 -17.02 -24.90 29.18
CA ASP A 717 -15.57 -24.90 29.38
C ASP A 717 -14.94 -23.52 29.24
N LEU A 718 -15.72 -22.44 29.16
CA LEU A 718 -15.25 -21.09 28.90
C LEU A 718 -14.06 -20.69 29.80
N GLU A 719 -12.93 -20.39 29.17
CA GLU A 719 -11.75 -19.79 29.79
C GLU A 719 -11.12 -18.79 28.82
N ILE A 720 -10.59 -17.68 29.36
CA ILE A 720 -9.80 -16.70 28.60
C ILE A 720 -8.30 -16.94 28.80
N GLU A 721 -7.50 -16.67 27.79
CA GLU A 721 -6.07 -16.99 27.75
C GLU A 721 -5.20 -15.81 28.20
N ASN A 722 -4.21 -16.07 29.06
CA ASN A 722 -3.25 -15.08 29.56
C ASN A 722 -3.89 -13.82 30.18
N ARG A 723 -5.10 -13.93 30.77
CA ARG A 723 -5.88 -12.81 31.32
C ARG A 723 -6.11 -11.69 30.30
N GLU A 724 -6.29 -12.04 29.03
CA GLU A 724 -6.65 -11.07 27.98
C GLU A 724 -8.05 -10.54 28.19
N ILE A 725 -8.18 -9.24 28.44
CA ILE A 725 -9.48 -8.62 28.70
C ILE A 725 -10.34 -8.52 27.43
N ALA A 726 -9.74 -8.36 26.25
CA ALA A 726 -10.46 -8.29 24.98
C ALA A 726 -11.32 -9.54 24.71
N GLU A 727 -10.84 -10.73 25.10
CA GLU A 727 -11.59 -11.99 24.99
C GLU A 727 -12.87 -11.96 25.85
N ALA A 728 -12.81 -11.33 27.02
CA ALA A 728 -13.98 -11.17 27.89
C ALA A 728 -14.99 -10.17 27.31
N PHE A 729 -14.53 -9.09 26.64
CA PHE A 729 -15.40 -8.14 25.96
C PHE A 729 -16.21 -8.82 24.85
N LEU A 730 -15.55 -9.64 24.02
CA LEU A 730 -16.19 -10.40 22.93
C LEU A 730 -17.38 -11.24 23.42
N ILE A 731 -17.32 -11.72 24.67
CA ILE A 731 -18.40 -12.51 25.28
C ILE A 731 -19.43 -11.59 25.94
N ARG A 732 -18.97 -10.55 26.66
CA ARG A 732 -19.82 -9.67 27.47
C ARG A 732 -20.88 -8.96 26.65
N ILE A 733 -20.59 -8.60 25.40
CA ILE A 733 -21.59 -7.93 24.54
C ILE A 733 -22.85 -8.78 24.32
N SER A 734 -22.76 -10.12 24.45
CA SER A 734 -23.90 -11.05 24.29
C SER A 734 -24.98 -10.98 25.37
N ASP A 735 -24.75 -10.16 26.39
CA ASP A 735 -25.73 -9.82 27.42
C ASP A 735 -26.69 -8.70 26.99
N PHE A 736 -26.42 -8.03 25.87
CA PHE A 736 -27.26 -7.00 25.28
C PHE A 736 -27.89 -7.48 23.98
N ASN A 737 -28.98 -6.83 23.54
CA ASN A 737 -29.66 -7.18 22.30
C ASN A 737 -29.00 -6.44 21.13
N PHE A 738 -28.40 -7.18 20.20
CA PHE A 738 -27.79 -6.61 19.02
C PHE A 738 -27.96 -7.49 17.78
N TYR A 739 -27.83 -6.90 16.60
CA TYR A 739 -27.79 -7.64 15.33
C TYR A 739 -26.37 -8.17 15.04
N GLU A 740 -25.38 -7.29 14.89
CA GLU A 740 -23.98 -7.68 14.64
C GLU A 740 -23.00 -6.80 15.45
N ALA A 741 -21.83 -7.33 15.78
CA ALA A 741 -20.73 -6.59 16.39
C ALA A 741 -19.53 -6.51 15.46
N GLY A 742 -18.84 -5.36 15.44
CA GLY A 742 -17.61 -5.12 14.68
C GLY A 742 -16.53 -4.56 15.59
N LEU A 743 -15.61 -5.41 16.06
CA LEU A 743 -14.64 -5.03 17.10
C LEU A 743 -13.20 -5.22 16.65
N ILE A 744 -12.35 -4.24 16.97
CA ILE A 744 -10.90 -4.35 16.81
C ILE A 744 -10.32 -5.04 18.05
N ILE A 745 -9.58 -6.12 17.85
CA ILE A 745 -8.92 -6.88 18.92
C ILE A 745 -7.45 -7.10 18.61
N VAL A 746 -6.66 -7.49 19.61
CA VAL A 746 -5.31 -8.00 19.37
C VAL A 746 -5.37 -9.30 18.56
N SER A 747 -4.67 -9.36 17.42
CA SER A 747 -4.71 -10.51 16.49
C SER A 747 -4.40 -11.83 17.18
N LYS A 748 -3.57 -11.77 18.23
CA LYS A 748 -3.11 -12.96 18.97
C LYS A 748 -4.26 -13.81 19.49
N VAL A 749 -5.42 -13.23 19.79
CA VAL A 749 -6.62 -13.98 20.19
C VAL A 749 -6.93 -15.14 19.22
N LEU A 750 -6.64 -14.99 17.93
CA LEU A 750 -6.90 -15.97 16.88
C LEU A 750 -5.96 -17.19 16.89
N TYR A 751 -4.78 -17.12 17.52
CA TYR A 751 -3.80 -18.22 17.49
C TYR A 751 -2.95 -18.32 18.77
N LYS A 752 -3.34 -17.66 19.86
CA LYS A 752 -2.75 -17.92 21.19
C LYS A 752 -2.91 -19.40 21.51
N LEU A 753 -1.85 -19.97 22.06
CA LEU A 753 -1.87 -21.33 22.58
C LEU A 753 -1.84 -21.23 24.11
N SER A 754 -2.83 -21.82 24.77
CA SER A 754 -2.92 -21.87 26.23
C SER A 754 -1.67 -22.50 26.86
N ARG A 755 -1.22 -21.94 27.99
CA ARG A 755 -0.18 -22.54 28.84
C ARG A 755 -0.67 -23.75 29.64
N LYS A 756 -1.99 -23.98 29.69
CA LYS A 756 -2.61 -25.17 30.29
C LYS A 756 -2.73 -26.29 29.25
N SER A 757 -3.01 -27.51 29.67
CA SER A 757 -3.09 -28.71 28.80
C SER A 757 -4.10 -28.61 27.64
N ASN A 758 -5.10 -27.73 27.74
CA ASN A 758 -6.15 -27.55 26.74
C ASN A 758 -5.95 -26.23 25.98
N LYS A 759 -5.54 -26.32 24.71
CA LYS A 759 -5.30 -25.19 23.80
C LYS A 759 -6.61 -24.75 23.12
N GLY A 760 -6.77 -23.45 22.85
CA GLY A 760 -7.86 -22.93 22.01
C GLY A 760 -9.25 -22.97 22.65
N ILE A 761 -9.34 -23.10 23.98
CA ILE A 761 -10.62 -23.18 24.71
C ILE A 761 -11.51 -21.98 24.40
N PHE A 762 -10.95 -20.77 24.48
CA PHE A 762 -11.68 -19.53 24.18
C PHE A 762 -12.26 -19.56 22.76
N ARG A 763 -11.44 -19.86 21.75
CA ARG A 763 -11.85 -19.85 20.34
C ARG A 763 -12.92 -20.89 20.07
N LYS A 764 -12.77 -22.10 20.59
CA LYS A 764 -13.79 -23.15 20.49
C LYS A 764 -15.11 -22.69 21.11
N TYR A 765 -15.08 -22.12 22.31
CA TYR A 765 -16.29 -21.55 22.92
C TYR A 765 -16.89 -20.43 22.06
N PHE A 766 -16.07 -19.48 21.58
CA PHE A 766 -16.52 -18.35 20.79
C PHE A 766 -17.18 -18.82 19.47
N LEU A 767 -16.52 -19.68 18.71
CA LEU A 767 -17.02 -20.19 17.43
C LEU A 767 -18.23 -21.14 17.57
N THR A 768 -18.51 -21.66 18.76
CA THR A 768 -19.72 -22.46 19.02
C THR A 768 -20.90 -21.65 19.57
N ASN A 769 -20.68 -20.39 19.96
CA ASN A 769 -21.73 -19.51 20.49
C ASN A 769 -22.01 -18.29 19.59
N PHE A 770 -21.12 -17.99 18.65
CA PHE A 770 -21.22 -16.85 17.74
C PHE A 770 -20.97 -17.27 16.29
N LEU A 771 -21.65 -16.61 15.34
CA LEU A 771 -21.39 -16.72 13.92
C LEU A 771 -20.46 -15.60 13.50
N LEU A 772 -19.34 -15.95 12.88
CA LEU A 772 -18.30 -15.02 12.46
C LEU A 772 -18.46 -14.74 10.97
N ARG A 773 -19.04 -13.60 10.61
CA ARG A 773 -19.24 -13.20 9.21
C ARG A 773 -17.90 -12.91 8.54
N LYS A 774 -17.07 -12.09 9.18
CA LYS A 774 -15.83 -11.59 8.57
C LYS A 774 -14.73 -11.40 9.62
N VAL A 775 -13.49 -11.70 9.22
CA VAL A 775 -12.25 -11.44 9.96
C VAL A 775 -11.32 -10.65 9.07
N VAL A 776 -10.80 -9.53 9.56
CA VAL A 776 -9.75 -8.77 8.85
C VAL A 776 -8.49 -8.79 9.68
N GLU A 777 -7.48 -9.52 9.21
CA GLU A 777 -6.18 -9.68 9.86
C GLU A 777 -5.22 -8.59 9.38
N LEU A 778 -4.73 -7.78 10.33
CA LEU A 778 -3.87 -6.63 10.09
C LEU A 778 -2.43 -6.85 10.61
N SER A 779 -2.11 -8.02 11.16
CA SER A 779 -0.82 -8.31 11.79
C SER A 779 0.38 -8.04 10.87
N SER A 780 0.25 -8.31 9.57
CA SER A 780 1.31 -8.11 8.58
C SER A 780 1.62 -6.64 8.32
N VAL A 781 0.65 -5.75 8.56
CA VAL A 781 0.76 -4.30 8.35
C VAL A 781 0.83 -3.53 9.68
N ARG A 782 0.95 -4.21 10.84
CA ARG A 782 0.95 -3.60 12.18
C ARG A 782 1.85 -2.38 12.33
N HIS A 783 3.04 -2.42 11.72
CA HIS A 783 4.00 -1.32 11.73
C HIS A 783 3.47 -0.11 10.94
N GLN A 784 2.80 -0.33 9.82
CA GLN A 784 2.21 0.75 9.02
C GLN A 784 0.96 1.35 9.68
N ILE A 785 0.27 0.59 10.54
CA ILE A 785 -0.96 1.03 11.24
C ILE A 785 -0.65 1.84 12.51
N PHE A 786 0.20 1.32 13.40
CA PHE A 786 0.35 1.85 14.76
C PHE A 786 1.66 2.61 15.04
N ASN A 787 2.50 2.86 14.02
CA ASN A 787 3.78 3.59 14.15
C ASN A 787 3.65 5.05 14.62
N GLN A 788 2.45 5.61 14.73
CA GLN A 788 2.22 7.01 15.14
C GLN A 788 2.58 7.29 16.62
N SER A 789 2.92 6.27 17.40
CA SER A 789 3.07 6.38 18.86
C SER A 789 4.50 6.61 19.37
N GLY A 790 5.54 6.49 18.53
CA GLY A 790 6.93 6.58 19.00
C GLY A 790 7.33 5.48 20.01
N ASP A 791 6.53 4.41 20.12
CA ASP A 791 6.64 3.41 21.18
C ASP A 791 7.15 2.05 20.71
N ALA A 792 7.82 1.33 21.63
CA ALA A 792 8.50 0.06 21.39
C ALA A 792 7.58 -1.19 21.29
N ALA A 793 6.26 -1.04 21.38
CA ALA A 793 5.30 -2.16 21.40
C ALA A 793 4.14 -1.96 20.40
N ILE A 794 4.45 -2.17 19.12
CA ILE A 794 3.47 -2.22 18.03
C ILE A 794 2.72 -3.55 18.13
N ALA A 795 1.51 -3.55 18.68
CA ALA A 795 0.67 -4.74 18.80
C ALA A 795 -0.07 -5.03 17.47
N PRO A 796 -0.16 -6.30 17.05
CA PRO A 796 -0.95 -6.68 15.88
C PRO A 796 -2.45 -6.66 16.18
N ALA A 797 -3.25 -6.18 15.22
CA ALA A 797 -4.70 -6.05 15.35
C ALA A 797 -5.46 -6.88 14.32
N SER A 798 -6.65 -7.33 14.68
CA SER A 798 -7.64 -7.92 13.77
C SER A 798 -9.02 -7.35 14.04
N ILE A 799 -9.87 -7.32 13.03
CA ILE A 799 -11.26 -6.88 13.14
C ILE A 799 -12.17 -8.11 13.04
N LEU A 800 -13.08 -8.29 14.00
CA LEU A 800 -14.06 -9.37 13.97
C LEU A 800 -15.47 -8.81 13.77
N PHE A 801 -16.18 -9.34 12.76
CA PHE A 801 -17.60 -9.10 12.53
C PHE A 801 -18.40 -10.35 12.88
N TYR A 802 -19.19 -10.30 13.95
CA TYR A 802 -19.87 -11.49 14.48
C TYR A 802 -21.22 -11.19 15.12
N GLN A 803 -22.06 -12.21 15.14
CA GLN A 803 -23.40 -12.16 15.75
C GLN A 803 -23.63 -13.37 16.65
N LYS A 804 -24.61 -13.26 17.55
CA LYS A 804 -25.00 -14.39 18.40
C LYS A 804 -25.72 -15.45 17.58
N ILE A 805 -25.39 -16.73 17.82
CA ILE A 805 -26.06 -17.85 17.17
C ILE A 805 -27.55 -17.90 17.55
N LYS A 806 -28.40 -18.21 16.57
CA LYS A 806 -29.85 -18.45 16.78
C LYS A 806 -30.18 -19.94 16.86
N GLY A 807 -29.45 -20.81 16.14
CA GLY A 807 -29.55 -22.27 16.24
C GLY A 807 -28.29 -23.03 15.82
N SER A 808 -28.15 -24.29 16.24
CA SER A 808 -26.92 -25.07 16.00
C SER A 808 -26.64 -25.41 14.54
N ARG A 809 -27.68 -25.54 13.69
CA ARG A 809 -27.53 -25.77 12.24
C ARG A 809 -26.83 -24.62 11.52
N ASP A 810 -26.83 -23.42 12.12
CA ASP A 810 -26.22 -22.24 11.51
C ASP A 810 -24.71 -22.47 11.29
N ILE A 811 -24.02 -23.14 12.22
CA ILE A 811 -22.55 -23.33 12.17
C ILE A 811 -22.11 -24.21 10.97
N GLU A 812 -22.87 -25.24 10.63
CA GLU A 812 -22.44 -26.25 9.62
C GLU A 812 -22.33 -25.67 8.21
N SER A 813 -23.20 -24.71 7.88
CA SER A 813 -23.26 -24.04 6.58
C SER A 813 -22.70 -22.61 6.61
N HIS A 814 -22.36 -22.06 7.78
CA HIS A 814 -21.91 -20.67 7.88
C HIS A 814 -20.52 -20.51 7.26
N ILE A 815 -20.41 -19.55 6.35
CA ILE A 815 -19.16 -19.18 5.70
C ILE A 815 -18.61 -17.93 6.38
N THR A 816 -17.38 -18.04 6.89
CA THR A 816 -16.58 -16.93 7.39
C THR A 816 -15.68 -16.42 6.28
N ASN A 817 -15.72 -15.10 6.06
CA ASN A 817 -14.82 -14.40 5.16
C ASN A 817 -13.57 -13.93 5.91
N HIS A 818 -12.41 -14.54 5.68
CA HIS A 818 -11.15 -14.16 6.30
C HIS A 818 -10.27 -13.38 5.32
N ILE A 819 -9.97 -12.13 5.63
CA ILE A 819 -9.14 -11.23 4.83
C ILE A 819 -7.81 -11.05 5.55
N SER A 820 -6.68 -11.34 4.92
CA SER A 820 -5.35 -11.01 5.46
C SER A 820 -4.71 -9.89 4.67
N LEU A 821 -4.64 -8.68 5.24
CA LEU A 821 -3.95 -7.58 4.58
C LEU A 821 -2.45 -7.81 4.49
N LYS A 822 -1.87 -7.43 3.35
CA LYS A 822 -0.42 -7.47 3.10
C LYS A 822 0.15 -6.05 2.98
N PRO A 823 1.43 -5.85 3.31
CA PRO A 823 2.09 -4.56 3.10
C PRO A 823 1.98 -4.10 1.63
N ASN A 824 1.46 -2.89 1.44
CA ASN A 824 1.35 -2.24 0.14
C ASN A 824 1.75 -0.75 0.27
N ILE A 825 2.37 -0.18 -0.77
CA ILE A 825 2.76 1.23 -0.83
C ILE A 825 1.57 2.18 -0.67
N PHE A 826 0.40 1.84 -1.23
CA PHE A 826 -0.81 2.65 -1.08
C PHE A 826 -1.25 2.75 0.39
N PHE A 827 -1.13 1.65 1.12
CA PHE A 827 -1.42 1.63 2.55
C PHE A 827 -0.38 2.45 3.34
N GLU A 828 0.88 2.39 2.96
CA GLU A 828 1.95 3.11 3.65
C GLU A 828 1.83 4.63 3.50
N VAL A 829 1.54 5.10 2.28
CA VAL A 829 1.49 6.53 1.93
C VAL A 829 0.12 7.15 2.23
N PHE A 830 -0.98 6.45 1.92
CA PHE A 830 -2.35 6.99 1.95
C PHE A 830 -3.27 6.33 2.97
N LYS A 831 -2.84 5.27 3.66
CA LYS A 831 -3.72 4.43 4.52
C LYS A 831 -4.89 3.78 3.77
N ILE A 832 -4.81 3.69 2.44
CA ILE A 832 -5.78 2.99 1.60
C ILE A 832 -5.49 1.49 1.66
N MET A 833 -6.48 0.71 2.13
CA MET A 833 -6.40 -0.75 2.13
C MET A 833 -6.61 -1.28 0.72
N VAL A 834 -5.58 -1.94 0.18
CA VAL A 834 -5.67 -2.68 -1.08
C VAL A 834 -5.73 -4.15 -0.71
N ILE A 835 -6.86 -4.77 -0.99
CA ILE A 835 -7.11 -6.20 -0.74
C ILE A 835 -6.93 -6.93 -2.07
N GLU A 836 -5.98 -7.85 -2.11
CA GLU A 836 -5.74 -8.66 -3.31
C GLU A 836 -6.64 -9.90 -3.29
N LYS A 837 -6.90 -10.49 -4.46
CA LYS A 837 -7.81 -11.64 -4.61
C LYS A 837 -7.51 -12.78 -3.62
N TYR A 838 -6.24 -13.16 -3.49
CA TYR A 838 -5.80 -14.26 -2.61
C TYR A 838 -5.65 -13.86 -1.13
N ASP A 839 -5.84 -12.57 -0.78
CA ASP A 839 -5.92 -12.14 0.61
C ASP A 839 -7.25 -12.57 1.24
N ILE A 840 -8.29 -12.79 0.43
CA ILE A 840 -9.64 -13.16 0.83
C ILE A 840 -9.79 -14.70 0.80
N LYS A 841 -10.17 -15.29 1.92
CA LYS A 841 -10.51 -16.72 2.06
C LYS A 841 -11.95 -16.89 2.54
N ASN A 842 -12.75 -17.66 1.82
CA ASN A 842 -14.09 -18.06 2.25
C ASN A 842 -14.03 -19.48 2.81
N ILE A 843 -14.41 -19.65 4.08
CA ILE A 843 -14.20 -20.90 4.81
C ILE A 843 -15.44 -21.23 5.63
N PHE A 844 -15.85 -22.49 5.65
CA PHE A 844 -16.88 -22.92 6.60
C PHE A 844 -16.37 -22.79 8.03
N GLN A 845 -17.14 -22.10 8.89
CA GLN A 845 -16.75 -21.85 10.28
C GLN A 845 -16.43 -23.14 11.05
N LYS A 846 -17.10 -24.26 10.73
CA LYS A 846 -16.80 -25.58 11.31
C LYS A 846 -15.33 -25.98 11.20
N HIS A 847 -14.64 -25.62 10.11
CA HIS A 847 -13.23 -25.97 9.94
C HIS A 847 -12.33 -25.16 10.88
N LEU A 848 -12.71 -23.96 11.28
CA LEU A 848 -12.00 -23.19 12.32
C LEU A 848 -12.17 -23.82 13.72
N ILE A 849 -13.22 -24.61 13.92
CA ILE A 849 -13.48 -25.34 15.17
C ILE A 849 -12.72 -26.67 15.19
N GLU A 850 -12.73 -27.39 14.08
CA GLU A 850 -12.08 -28.70 13.91
C GLU A 850 -10.55 -28.55 13.85
N ASP A 851 -10.07 -27.60 13.05
CA ASP A 851 -8.67 -27.35 12.76
C ASP A 851 -8.23 -26.00 13.38
N ASP A 852 -8.07 -25.93 14.71
CA ASP A 852 -7.68 -24.68 15.41
C ASP A 852 -6.37 -24.03 14.89
N TRP A 853 -5.49 -24.84 14.26
CA TRP A 853 -4.26 -24.35 13.62
C TRP A 853 -4.50 -23.59 12.31
N LEU A 854 -5.69 -23.71 11.70
CA LEU A 854 -6.04 -23.10 10.42
C LEU A 854 -5.92 -21.58 10.48
N TRP A 855 -6.24 -20.95 11.62
CA TRP A 855 -6.13 -19.51 11.83
C TRP A 855 -4.80 -18.92 11.34
N LYS A 856 -3.69 -19.62 11.62
CA LYS A 856 -2.37 -19.12 11.23
C LYS A 856 -2.09 -19.31 9.74
N VAL A 857 -2.55 -20.40 9.15
CA VAL A 857 -2.40 -20.70 7.71
C VAL A 857 -3.17 -19.68 6.87
N LEU A 858 -4.36 -19.26 7.32
CA LEU A 858 -5.16 -18.25 6.62
C LEU A 858 -4.50 -16.89 6.51
N VAL A 859 -3.50 -16.60 7.35
CA VAL A 859 -2.73 -15.37 7.23
C VAL A 859 -1.94 -15.41 5.93
N TYR A 860 -1.00 -16.34 5.73
CA TYR A 860 -0.07 -16.32 4.58
C TYR A 860 -0.36 -17.34 3.50
N GLY A 861 -0.88 -18.51 3.86
CA GLY A 861 -1.18 -19.60 2.95
C GLY A 861 -2.51 -19.46 2.22
N ASN A 862 -2.73 -20.40 1.30
CA ASN A 862 -3.92 -20.60 0.50
C ASN A 862 -4.50 -22.02 0.74
N ILE A 863 -5.43 -22.46 -0.11
CA ILE A 863 -6.06 -23.78 0.01
C ILE A 863 -5.08 -24.95 -0.15
N LEU A 864 -4.04 -24.79 -0.97
CA LEU A 864 -3.00 -25.81 -1.15
C LEU A 864 -2.16 -25.94 0.12
N ASP A 865 -1.82 -24.81 0.77
CA ASP A 865 -1.12 -24.81 2.06
C ASP A 865 -1.94 -25.49 3.16
N TYR A 866 -3.26 -25.31 3.17
CA TYR A 866 -4.14 -26.02 4.10
C TYR A 866 -3.97 -27.55 3.96
N TYR A 867 -4.06 -28.09 2.75
CA TYR A 867 -3.92 -29.53 2.54
C TYR A 867 -2.50 -30.02 2.83
N PHE A 868 -1.48 -29.25 2.44
CA PHE A 868 -0.09 -29.57 2.72
C PHE A 868 0.15 -29.68 4.23
N ILE A 869 -0.25 -28.66 5.01
CA ILE A 869 -0.11 -28.67 6.48
C ILE A 869 -0.98 -29.76 7.11
N LYS A 870 -2.21 -29.99 6.62
CA LYS A 870 -3.13 -31.00 7.15
C LYS A 870 -2.56 -32.41 7.04
N ARG A 871 -1.86 -32.73 5.95
CA ARG A 871 -1.22 -34.04 5.71
C ARG A 871 -0.26 -34.44 6.84
N PHE A 872 0.39 -33.47 7.49
CA PHE A 872 1.35 -33.73 8.57
C PHE A 872 0.75 -33.66 9.98
N LYS A 873 -0.56 -33.41 10.15
CA LYS A 873 -1.15 -33.29 11.49
C LYS A 873 -1.22 -34.60 12.27
N THR A 874 -1.14 -35.74 11.59
CA THR A 874 -1.03 -37.07 12.21
C THR A 874 0.43 -37.51 12.43
N THR A 875 1.40 -36.74 11.92
CA THR A 875 2.83 -37.05 12.06
C THR A 875 3.31 -36.60 13.44
N LYS A 876 4.15 -37.42 14.09
CA LYS A 876 4.77 -37.06 15.38
C LYS A 876 5.57 -35.77 15.24
N SER A 877 5.37 -34.86 16.18
CA SER A 877 6.09 -33.60 16.26
C SER A 877 7.49 -33.80 16.85
N ILE A 878 8.38 -32.82 16.67
CA ILE A 878 9.68 -32.78 17.36
C ILE A 878 9.49 -32.95 18.88
N PHE A 879 8.47 -32.30 19.46
CA PHE A 879 8.16 -32.36 20.88
C PHE A 879 7.85 -33.79 21.34
N ASP A 880 7.13 -34.57 20.53
CA ASP A 880 6.78 -35.96 20.86
C ASP A 880 8.02 -36.85 21.00
N TYR A 881 9.10 -36.53 20.28
CA TYR A 881 10.38 -37.24 20.41
C TYR A 881 11.21 -36.72 21.59
N ILE A 882 11.44 -35.40 21.68
CA ILE A 882 12.35 -34.83 22.69
C ILE A 882 11.78 -34.84 24.11
N ASN A 883 10.46 -35.02 24.27
CA ASN A 883 9.83 -35.11 25.58
C ASN A 883 10.05 -36.49 26.26
N ASN A 884 10.60 -37.48 25.55
CA ASN A 884 11.01 -38.75 26.15
C ASN A 884 12.30 -38.58 26.97
N GLN A 885 12.18 -38.69 28.29
CA GLN A 885 13.28 -38.50 29.26
C GLN A 885 14.34 -39.61 29.22
N GLU A 886 14.03 -40.78 28.65
CA GLU A 886 15.02 -41.85 28.46
C GLU A 886 15.94 -41.59 27.25
N THR A 887 15.50 -40.72 26.33
CA THR A 887 16.22 -40.42 25.09
C THR A 887 16.84 -39.04 25.08
N PHE A 888 16.20 -38.04 25.72
CA PHE A 888 16.64 -36.65 25.67
C PHE A 888 16.56 -35.92 27.00
N VAL A 889 17.49 -34.97 27.17
CA VAL A 889 17.38 -33.87 28.11
C VAL A 889 17.39 -32.57 27.30
N TYR A 890 16.34 -31.75 27.41
CA TYR A 890 16.27 -30.47 26.70
C TYR A 890 15.86 -29.32 27.62
N GLY A 891 16.33 -28.12 27.29
CA GLY A 891 16.01 -26.94 28.08
C GLY A 891 16.74 -25.68 27.64
N LYS A 892 16.21 -24.54 28.05
CA LYS A 892 16.85 -23.23 27.86
C LYS A 892 18.15 -23.17 28.65
N GLY A 893 19.10 -22.40 28.14
CA GLY A 893 20.34 -22.08 28.86
C GLY A 893 20.12 -21.22 30.10
N ILE A 894 21.24 -20.70 30.60
CA ILE A 894 21.30 -19.95 31.86
C ILE A 894 20.63 -18.58 31.71
N SER A 895 19.78 -18.21 32.66
CA SER A 895 19.22 -16.84 32.74
C SER A 895 20.09 -15.97 33.65
N VAL A 896 20.74 -14.97 33.06
CA VAL A 896 21.59 -13.98 33.75
C VAL A 896 20.75 -12.71 34.01
N GLY A 897 20.69 -12.27 35.27
CA GLY A 897 19.81 -11.18 35.71
C GLY A 897 18.40 -11.65 36.09
N GLY A 898 17.95 -11.27 37.29
CA GLY A 898 16.68 -11.68 37.92
C GLY A 898 16.71 -11.43 39.42
N GLY A 899 15.66 -11.84 40.14
CA GLY A 899 15.51 -11.58 41.58
C GLY A 899 16.22 -12.58 42.51
N ASP A 900 16.49 -13.80 42.03
CA ASP A 900 17.07 -14.88 42.85
C ASP A 900 18.59 -15.04 42.59
N GLU A 901 19.36 -15.35 43.63
CA GLU A 901 20.80 -15.63 43.55
C GLU A 901 21.08 -17.13 43.73
N ASN A 902 21.33 -17.87 42.63
CA ASN A 902 21.62 -19.31 42.68
C ASN A 902 23.09 -19.62 42.33
N ASN A 903 23.65 -20.67 42.95
CA ASN A 903 25.04 -21.12 42.79
C ASN A 903 25.34 -21.64 41.37
N ILE A 904 26.56 -21.38 40.88
CA ILE A 904 27.04 -21.76 39.55
C ILE A 904 28.43 -22.42 39.54
N SER A 905 28.90 -22.96 40.68
CA SER A 905 30.25 -23.50 40.82
C SER A 905 30.56 -24.59 39.79
N GLN A 906 29.63 -25.52 39.53
CA GLN A 906 29.78 -26.58 38.53
C GLN A 906 29.82 -26.05 37.09
N HIS A 907 29.06 -25.01 36.78
CA HIS A 907 29.03 -24.41 35.44
C HIS A 907 30.31 -23.64 35.10
N LYS A 908 31.08 -23.21 36.10
CA LYS A 908 32.38 -22.54 35.89
C LYS A 908 33.49 -23.50 35.45
N GLU A 909 33.34 -24.80 35.68
CA GLU A 909 34.31 -25.82 35.25
C GLU A 909 34.35 -26.00 33.73
N ILE A 910 33.30 -25.59 33.02
CA ILE A 910 33.24 -25.62 31.56
C ILE A 910 34.04 -24.43 31.00
N GLU A 911 35.04 -24.67 30.15
CA GLU A 911 35.97 -23.61 29.73
C GLU A 911 35.38 -22.58 28.75
N VAL A 912 34.42 -23.00 27.93
CA VAL A 912 33.91 -22.26 26.78
C VAL A 912 32.42 -21.95 26.88
N SER A 913 31.99 -20.91 26.16
CA SER A 913 30.59 -20.53 26.03
C SER A 913 30.23 -20.06 24.62
N ILE A 914 28.93 -20.12 24.29
CA ILE A 914 28.37 -19.49 23.10
C ILE A 914 27.77 -18.13 23.49
N ASN A 915 28.38 -17.07 22.96
CA ASN A 915 27.89 -15.72 23.17
C ASN A 915 26.82 -15.36 22.13
N SER A 916 25.56 -15.33 22.54
CA SER A 916 24.43 -14.98 21.68
C SER A 916 24.48 -13.52 21.18
N LYS A 917 25.09 -12.58 21.94
CA LYS A 917 25.27 -11.18 21.51
C LYS A 917 26.32 -11.05 20.39
N GLN A 918 27.32 -11.92 20.39
CA GLN A 918 28.35 -11.98 19.33
C GLN A 918 27.97 -12.89 18.16
N LYS A 919 26.73 -13.41 18.13
CA LYS A 919 26.23 -14.33 17.10
C LYS A 919 27.05 -15.63 17.00
N GLY A 920 27.50 -16.16 18.13
CA GLY A 920 28.32 -17.39 18.18
C GLY A 920 27.61 -18.68 17.73
N LEU A 921 26.27 -18.66 17.58
CA LEU A 921 25.49 -19.75 16.98
C LEU A 921 25.16 -19.41 15.52
N LYS A 922 25.71 -20.19 14.59
CA LYS A 922 25.48 -20.10 13.13
C LYS A 922 24.88 -21.41 12.62
N SER A 923 24.39 -21.43 11.38
CA SER A 923 23.90 -22.66 10.76
C SER A 923 25.03 -23.68 10.67
N PHE A 924 24.84 -24.87 11.25
CA PHE A 924 25.80 -25.97 11.28
C PHE A 924 27.17 -25.65 11.92
N HIS A 925 27.32 -24.48 12.55
CA HIS A 925 28.61 -24.00 13.05
C HIS A 925 28.51 -23.22 14.37
N LEU A 926 29.51 -23.41 15.23
CA LEU A 926 29.63 -22.77 16.54
C LEU A 926 30.96 -22.01 16.65
N GLU A 927 30.88 -20.74 17.03
CA GLU A 927 32.03 -19.93 17.43
C GLU A 927 32.08 -19.87 18.96
N TYR A 928 33.11 -20.51 19.51
CA TYR A 928 33.32 -20.58 20.95
C TYR A 928 33.99 -19.31 21.47
N SER A 929 33.52 -18.86 22.63
CA SER A 929 34.14 -17.80 23.41
C SER A 929 34.57 -18.34 24.78
N LEU A 930 35.39 -17.60 25.53
CA LEU A 930 35.67 -17.95 26.93
C LEU A 930 34.38 -18.00 27.75
N ASN A 931 34.33 -18.82 28.81
CA ASN A 931 33.14 -18.97 29.65
C ASN A 931 32.64 -17.61 30.18
N LEU A 932 31.45 -17.22 29.73
CA LEU A 932 30.76 -15.97 30.07
C LEU A 932 30.37 -15.83 31.55
N LEU A 933 30.48 -16.91 32.34
CA LEU A 933 30.14 -16.93 33.77
C LEU A 933 31.36 -16.74 34.68
N LYS A 934 32.60 -16.67 34.16
CA LYS A 934 33.82 -16.62 34.98
C LYS A 934 33.74 -15.56 36.08
N ASP A 935 33.26 -14.37 35.71
CA ASP A 935 33.18 -13.19 36.57
C ASP A 935 31.86 -13.05 37.34
N LEU A 936 30.92 -13.99 37.18
CA LEU A 936 29.62 -13.96 37.87
C LEU A 936 29.67 -14.82 39.15
N ASN A 937 29.03 -14.37 40.23
CA ASN A 937 28.94 -15.15 41.47
C ASN A 937 27.69 -16.02 41.54
N TYR A 938 26.60 -15.55 40.93
CA TYR A 938 25.31 -16.23 40.91
C TYR A 938 24.58 -15.94 39.60
N VAL A 939 23.50 -16.70 39.36
CA VAL A 939 22.55 -16.45 38.28
C VAL A 939 21.12 -16.69 38.76
N HIS A 940 20.15 -16.14 38.04
CA HIS A 940 18.74 -16.30 38.39
C HIS A 940 18.26 -17.74 38.19
N ARG A 941 18.65 -18.40 37.08
CA ARG A 941 18.30 -19.80 36.82
C ARG A 941 19.48 -20.56 36.21
N PRO A 942 20.22 -21.38 37.00
CA PRO A 942 21.44 -22.06 36.53
C PRO A 942 21.16 -23.24 35.62
N ARG A 943 19.96 -23.85 35.71
CA ARG A 943 19.53 -25.03 34.95
C ARG A 943 20.38 -26.28 35.26
N ASN A 944 19.93 -27.44 34.79
CA ASN A 944 20.62 -28.71 34.99
C ASN A 944 21.98 -28.71 34.26
N ILE A 945 23.05 -29.14 34.92
CA ILE A 945 24.41 -29.20 34.34
C ILE A 945 24.50 -30.14 33.13
N GLU A 946 23.67 -31.19 33.09
CA GLU A 946 23.61 -32.13 31.95
C GLU A 946 23.28 -31.42 30.63
N LEU A 947 22.53 -30.31 30.67
CA LEU A 947 22.26 -29.49 29.48
C LEU A 947 23.49 -28.81 28.90
N PHE A 948 24.66 -28.85 29.55
CA PHE A 948 25.88 -28.21 29.06
C PHE A 948 26.95 -29.24 28.68
N LYS A 949 26.61 -30.53 28.70
CA LYS A 949 27.51 -31.65 28.39
C LYS A 949 27.35 -32.13 26.96
N ALA A 950 28.46 -32.35 26.25
CA ALA A 950 28.45 -32.88 24.89
C ALA A 950 28.04 -34.38 24.80
N PRO A 951 27.62 -34.86 23.61
CA PRO A 951 27.19 -34.06 22.47
C PRO A 951 25.87 -33.34 22.76
N ILE A 952 25.69 -32.14 22.20
CA ILE A 952 24.44 -31.38 22.38
C ILE A 952 24.09 -30.55 21.15
N LEU A 953 22.84 -30.62 20.72
CA LEU A 953 22.30 -29.72 19.69
C LEU A 953 21.86 -28.41 20.33
N LEU A 954 22.40 -27.29 19.83
CA LEU A 954 22.02 -25.94 20.24
C LEU A 954 21.12 -25.32 19.17
N VAL A 955 19.98 -24.75 19.57
CA VAL A 955 19.06 -24.03 18.68
C VAL A 955 18.71 -22.66 19.23
N GLY A 956 18.74 -21.63 18.37
CA GLY A 956 18.45 -20.25 18.75
C GLY A 956 16.98 -20.03 19.13
N LYS A 957 16.74 -19.03 19.98
CA LYS A 957 15.40 -18.45 20.20
C LYS A 957 14.99 -17.49 19.07
N GLY A 958 15.95 -16.69 18.60
CA GLY A 958 15.76 -15.79 17.46
C GLY A 958 15.96 -16.52 16.13
N VAL A 959 15.35 -16.00 15.06
CA VAL A 959 15.47 -16.56 13.71
C VAL A 959 16.34 -15.68 12.80
N SER A 960 16.89 -16.28 11.75
CA SER A 960 17.66 -15.59 10.71
C SER A 960 16.79 -14.59 9.91
N SER A 961 17.40 -13.88 8.95
CA SER A 961 16.66 -13.06 7.97
C SER A 961 15.63 -13.85 7.18
N ASP A 962 15.92 -15.14 6.96
CA ASP A 962 15.12 -16.05 6.14
C ASP A 962 14.35 -17.06 7.02
N PHE A 963 14.05 -16.65 8.26
CA PHE A 963 13.27 -17.36 9.27
C PHE A 963 13.75 -18.77 9.69
N LYS A 964 15.01 -19.10 9.45
CA LYS A 964 15.67 -20.32 9.97
C LYS A 964 16.04 -20.13 11.45
N ALA A 965 15.93 -21.17 12.29
CA ALA A 965 16.18 -21.05 13.75
C ALA A 965 17.67 -20.93 14.12
N ARG A 966 18.58 -21.27 13.20
CA ARG A 966 20.02 -21.48 13.42
C ARG A 966 20.28 -22.54 14.47
N SER A 967 20.88 -23.64 14.05
CA SER A 967 21.25 -24.72 14.95
C SER A 967 22.58 -25.34 14.60
N ALA A 968 23.27 -25.86 15.60
CA ALA A 968 24.53 -26.57 15.43
C ALA A 968 24.79 -27.53 16.60
N ILE A 969 25.42 -28.66 16.31
CA ILE A 969 25.84 -29.64 17.33
C ILE A 969 27.21 -29.25 17.90
N SER A 970 27.32 -29.24 19.24
CA SER A 970 28.59 -29.13 19.95
C SER A 970 29.08 -30.50 20.41
N TYR A 971 30.35 -30.81 20.11
CA TYR A 971 31.06 -32.00 20.57
C TYR A 971 31.98 -31.72 21.77
N ARG A 972 31.85 -30.54 22.39
CA ARG A 972 32.54 -30.17 23.62
C ARG A 972 31.54 -29.59 24.61
N ASP A 973 31.82 -29.76 25.90
CA ASP A 973 31.00 -29.14 26.94
C ASP A 973 30.98 -27.60 26.74
N VAL A 974 29.81 -26.99 26.82
CA VAL A 974 29.64 -25.58 26.43
C VAL A 974 28.53 -24.87 27.20
N ILE A 975 28.84 -23.68 27.71
CA ILE A 975 27.87 -22.80 28.38
C ILE A 975 27.09 -21.94 27.38
N TYR A 976 25.80 -21.75 27.60
CA TYR A 976 24.97 -20.85 26.81
C TYR A 976 23.83 -20.23 27.64
N THR A 977 23.31 -19.10 27.18
CA THR A 977 22.25 -18.33 27.86
C THR A 977 20.85 -18.77 27.43
N ASP A 978 19.81 -18.27 28.10
CA ASP A 978 18.39 -18.54 27.80
C ASP A 978 17.90 -18.03 26.43
N ALA A 979 18.79 -17.40 25.65
CA ALA A 979 18.61 -17.12 24.23
C ALA A 979 18.79 -18.36 23.34
N ILE A 980 19.31 -19.47 23.89
CA ILE A 980 19.57 -20.74 23.21
C ILE A 980 18.92 -21.88 24.02
N THR A 981 18.36 -22.85 23.30
CA THR A 981 17.83 -24.09 23.86
C THR A 981 18.75 -25.23 23.45
N GLY A 982 19.18 -26.05 24.41
CA GLY A 982 19.96 -27.26 24.15
C GLY A 982 19.08 -28.50 24.15
N ILE A 983 19.43 -29.46 23.29
CA ILE A 983 18.81 -30.78 23.18
C ILE A 983 19.93 -31.81 23.22
N LYS A 984 20.08 -32.48 24.36
CA LYS A 984 21.11 -33.50 24.60
C LYS A 984 20.51 -34.89 24.39
N PRO A 985 21.07 -35.71 23.48
CA PRO A 985 20.72 -37.11 23.39
C PRO A 985 21.35 -37.91 24.53
N LEU A 986 20.67 -38.96 24.99
CA LEU A 986 21.12 -39.88 26.05
C LEU A 986 21.48 -41.28 25.53
N ASN A 987 21.16 -41.58 24.27
CA ASN A 987 21.42 -42.85 23.62
C ASN A 987 21.63 -42.66 22.10
N ASP A 988 22.10 -43.71 21.42
CA ASP A 988 22.42 -43.70 19.99
C ASP A 988 21.22 -43.30 19.11
N PHE A 989 20.00 -43.70 19.48
CA PHE A 989 18.79 -43.30 18.76
C PHE A 989 18.55 -41.80 18.84
N GLY A 990 18.73 -41.21 20.04
CA GLY A 990 18.70 -39.77 20.23
C GLY A 990 19.78 -39.04 19.44
N GLU A 991 20.98 -39.63 19.35
CA GLU A 991 22.09 -39.05 18.58
C GLU A 991 21.75 -38.97 17.08
N LYS A 992 21.11 -39.99 16.51
CA LYS A 992 20.63 -39.94 15.12
C LYS A 992 19.62 -38.80 14.89
N ILE A 993 18.66 -38.66 15.80
CA ILE A 993 17.61 -37.63 15.71
C ILE A 993 18.19 -36.21 15.76
N ILE A 994 19.22 -35.92 16.57
CA ILE A 994 19.76 -34.55 16.64
C ILE A 994 20.35 -34.08 15.32
N TYR A 995 20.84 -34.96 14.46
CA TYR A 995 21.28 -34.60 13.11
C TYR A 995 20.10 -34.25 12.19
N THR A 996 19.01 -35.02 12.25
CA THR A 996 17.77 -34.66 11.54
C THR A 996 17.24 -33.31 12.01
N LEU A 997 17.25 -33.06 13.33
CA LEU A 997 16.84 -31.77 13.90
C LEU A 997 17.77 -30.62 13.50
N GLU A 998 19.09 -30.83 13.51
CA GLU A 998 20.08 -29.84 13.07
C GLU A 998 19.81 -29.40 11.63
N SER A 999 19.64 -30.38 10.73
CA SER A 999 19.32 -30.14 9.33
C SER A 999 17.98 -29.43 9.17
N LEU A 1000 16.91 -29.91 9.83
CA LEU A 1000 15.59 -29.31 9.75
C LEU A 1000 15.59 -27.86 10.25
N PHE A 1001 16.14 -27.54 11.43
CA PHE A 1001 16.16 -26.16 11.96
C PHE A 1001 16.89 -25.15 11.06
N ASN A 1002 17.80 -25.63 10.21
CA ASN A 1002 18.55 -24.83 9.24
C ASN A 1002 17.96 -24.89 7.82
N SER A 1003 16.82 -25.55 7.62
CA SER A 1003 16.24 -25.79 6.29
C SER A 1003 15.20 -24.77 5.86
N ARG A 1004 14.93 -24.73 4.56
CA ARG A 1004 13.81 -23.96 3.99
C ARG A 1004 12.44 -24.52 4.41
N LEU A 1005 12.33 -25.85 4.54
CA LEU A 1005 11.12 -26.53 4.98
C LEU A 1005 10.71 -26.12 6.41
N PHE A 1006 11.67 -25.94 7.31
CA PHE A 1006 11.39 -25.42 8.64
C PHE A 1006 10.84 -24.00 8.62
N SER A 1007 11.44 -23.11 7.81
CA SER A 1007 10.91 -21.75 7.65
C SER A 1007 9.48 -21.75 7.12
N TYR A 1008 9.14 -22.65 6.20
CA TYR A 1008 7.76 -22.82 5.70
C TYR A 1008 6.79 -23.16 6.83
N PHE A 1009 7.03 -24.25 7.58
CA PHE A 1009 6.18 -24.62 8.71
C PHE A 1009 6.09 -23.51 9.75
N LEU A 1010 7.18 -22.79 9.98
CA LEU A 1010 7.23 -21.71 10.94
C LEU A 1010 6.34 -20.53 10.50
N VAL A 1011 6.38 -20.12 9.22
CA VAL A 1011 5.50 -19.06 8.71
C VAL A 1011 4.03 -19.49 8.77
N GLU A 1012 3.72 -20.74 8.44
CA GLU A 1012 2.35 -21.23 8.35
C GLU A 1012 1.71 -21.58 9.69
N THR A 1013 2.49 -21.87 10.74
CA THR A 1013 1.94 -22.41 12.00
C THR A 1013 2.38 -21.70 13.29
N ASN A 1014 3.40 -20.84 13.27
CA ASN A 1014 3.91 -20.16 14.46
C ASN A 1014 2.97 -19.04 14.96
N SER A 1015 2.84 -18.89 16.27
CA SER A 1015 1.94 -17.91 16.92
C SER A 1015 2.44 -16.45 16.97
N SER A 1016 3.68 -16.18 16.55
CA SER A 1016 4.40 -14.91 16.71
C SER A 1016 5.09 -14.40 15.43
N ILE A 1017 5.60 -15.29 14.58
CA ILE A 1017 6.34 -14.94 13.35
C ILE A 1017 5.37 -14.44 12.27
N GLY A 1018 5.74 -13.32 11.64
CA GLY A 1018 4.83 -12.55 10.78
C GLY A 1018 3.70 -11.84 11.55
N ILE A 1019 3.63 -12.03 12.87
CA ILE A 1019 2.50 -11.58 13.69
C ILE A 1019 2.87 -10.46 14.66
N GLU A 1020 3.82 -10.69 15.56
CA GLU A 1020 4.17 -9.76 16.64
C GLU A 1020 5.70 -9.60 16.72
N ARG A 1021 6.43 -10.71 16.80
CA ARG A 1021 7.89 -10.72 16.98
C ARG A 1021 8.53 -11.86 16.19
N GLU A 1022 9.71 -11.58 15.63
CA GLU A 1022 10.54 -12.56 14.93
C GLU A 1022 11.34 -13.45 15.89
N GLN A 1023 10.61 -14.08 16.82
CA GLN A 1023 11.13 -15.00 17.82
C GLN A 1023 10.22 -16.21 17.92
N THR A 1024 10.79 -17.33 18.33
CA THR A 1024 10.06 -18.58 18.49
C THR A 1024 10.01 -19.01 19.95
N HIS A 1025 8.90 -19.64 20.34
CA HIS A 1025 8.79 -20.40 21.58
C HIS A 1025 9.13 -21.86 21.31
N ASP A 1026 9.77 -22.51 22.30
CA ASP A 1026 10.25 -23.88 22.13
C ASP A 1026 9.10 -24.87 21.89
N LYS A 1027 8.27 -25.12 22.90
CA LYS A 1027 7.21 -26.16 22.84
C LYS A 1027 6.10 -25.84 21.85
N GLU A 1028 5.66 -24.59 21.83
CA GLU A 1028 4.45 -24.16 21.12
C GLU A 1028 4.70 -23.85 19.64
N ASP A 1029 5.95 -23.56 19.26
CA ASP A 1029 6.27 -23.21 17.88
C ASP A 1029 7.35 -24.13 17.26
N LYS A 1030 8.60 -24.08 17.75
CA LYS A 1030 9.71 -24.83 17.10
C LYS A 1030 9.49 -26.33 17.16
N PHE A 1031 9.02 -26.81 18.31
CA PHE A 1031 8.92 -28.23 18.59
C PHE A 1031 7.56 -28.83 18.19
N SER A 1032 6.59 -28.01 17.75
CA SER A 1032 5.32 -28.53 17.22
C SER A 1032 5.41 -28.97 15.75
N ILE A 1033 6.54 -28.73 15.08
CA ILE A 1033 6.77 -29.08 13.68
C ILE A 1033 6.88 -30.61 13.54
N PRO A 1034 6.28 -31.21 12.49
CA PRO A 1034 6.37 -32.65 12.23
C PRO A 1034 7.83 -33.07 12.01
N LEU A 1035 8.21 -34.24 12.55
CA LEU A 1035 9.55 -34.80 12.38
C LEU A 1035 9.48 -36.18 11.70
N ILE A 1036 10.13 -36.28 10.54
CA ILE A 1036 10.45 -37.55 9.88
C ILE A 1036 11.95 -37.81 10.08
N ILE A 1037 12.29 -38.98 10.64
CA ILE A 1037 13.66 -39.37 10.98
C ILE A 1037 14.38 -39.86 9.72
N ASP A 1038 15.62 -39.42 9.53
CA ASP A 1038 16.51 -39.94 8.49
C ASP A 1038 17.15 -41.26 8.94
N GLU A 1039 16.53 -42.37 8.56
CA GLU A 1039 17.05 -43.73 8.85
C GLU A 1039 18.34 -44.06 8.06
N SER A 1040 18.64 -43.32 6.99
CA SER A 1040 19.79 -43.59 6.11
C SER A 1040 21.08 -42.88 6.53
N GLU A 1041 21.00 -42.00 7.53
CA GLU A 1041 22.08 -41.14 8.04
C GLU A 1041 22.74 -40.25 6.96
N MET A 1042 22.03 -39.94 5.88
CA MET A 1042 22.52 -39.04 4.82
C MET A 1042 22.66 -37.59 5.30
N LEU A 1043 21.73 -37.12 6.13
CA LEU A 1043 21.80 -35.79 6.74
C LEU A 1043 23.02 -35.63 7.64
N ARG A 1044 23.35 -36.68 8.41
CA ARG A 1044 24.56 -36.72 9.23
C ARG A 1044 25.81 -36.54 8.38
N LYS A 1045 25.96 -37.34 7.31
CA LYS A 1045 27.12 -37.26 6.41
C LYS A 1045 27.30 -35.86 5.81
N LYS A 1046 26.22 -35.24 5.33
CA LYS A 1046 26.26 -33.89 4.75
C LYS A 1046 26.56 -32.82 5.81
N SER A 1047 25.97 -32.92 7.01
CA SER A 1047 26.26 -32.02 8.14
C SER A 1047 27.73 -32.09 8.57
N ASP A 1048 28.29 -33.29 8.66
CA ASP A 1048 29.69 -33.49 9.03
C ASP A 1048 30.65 -32.91 7.97
N GLU A 1049 30.32 -32.99 6.68
CA GLU A 1049 31.07 -32.30 5.62
C GLU A 1049 31.03 -30.77 5.75
N ILE A 1050 29.86 -30.19 6.06
CA ILE A 1050 29.75 -28.75 6.31
C ILE A 1050 30.65 -28.34 7.49
N LYS A 1051 30.62 -29.11 8.59
CA LYS A 1051 31.47 -28.87 9.77
C LYS A 1051 32.96 -28.94 9.42
N ARG A 1052 33.36 -29.91 8.58
CA ARG A 1052 34.74 -30.05 8.07
C ARG A 1052 35.17 -28.84 7.26
N LEU A 1053 34.35 -28.37 6.32
CA LEU A 1053 34.63 -27.18 5.51
C LEU A 1053 34.74 -25.90 6.35
N TYR A 1054 33.91 -25.75 7.39
CA TYR A 1054 34.05 -24.63 8.33
C TYR A 1054 35.39 -24.65 9.08
N GLN A 1055 35.87 -25.83 9.48
CA GLN A 1055 37.18 -25.96 10.13
C GLN A 1055 38.33 -25.59 9.18
N GLU A 1056 38.26 -26.00 7.91
CA GLU A 1056 39.24 -25.59 6.89
C GLU A 1056 39.30 -24.07 6.73
N ASN A 1057 38.14 -23.41 6.74
CA ASN A 1057 38.07 -21.94 6.66
C ASN A 1057 38.64 -21.23 7.88
N LEU A 1058 38.49 -21.79 9.08
CA LEU A 1058 39.03 -21.22 10.32
C LEU A 1058 40.55 -21.26 10.39
N THR A 1059 41.20 -22.21 9.69
CA THR A 1059 42.67 -22.33 9.64
C THR A 1059 43.35 -21.39 8.65
N ARG A 1060 42.58 -20.56 7.92
CA ARG A 1060 43.11 -19.66 6.89
C ARG A 1060 43.32 -18.24 7.42
N ASP A 1061 44.48 -17.66 7.10
CA ASP A 1061 44.86 -16.31 7.54
C ASP A 1061 44.13 -15.19 6.74
N PHE A 1062 43.67 -15.47 5.53
CA PHE A 1062 43.05 -14.47 4.64
C PHE A 1062 41.79 -15.00 3.93
N LYS A 1063 40.83 -14.10 3.65
CA LYS A 1063 39.63 -14.37 2.83
C LYS A 1063 39.97 -14.33 1.33
N ASP A 1064 40.77 -15.29 0.90
CA ASP A 1064 41.25 -15.44 -0.46
C ASP A 1064 40.20 -16.07 -1.41
N TYR A 1065 40.60 -16.38 -2.65
CA TYR A 1065 39.74 -17.02 -3.64
C TYR A 1065 39.25 -18.41 -3.19
N GLU A 1066 40.12 -19.16 -2.52
CA GLU A 1066 39.83 -20.49 -1.99
C GLU A 1066 38.85 -20.47 -0.80
N TYR A 1067 38.90 -19.44 0.04
CA TYR A 1067 37.86 -19.16 1.05
C TYR A 1067 36.48 -19.01 0.39
N LYS A 1068 36.40 -18.25 -0.73
CA LYS A 1068 35.14 -18.10 -1.49
C LYS A 1068 34.65 -19.41 -2.11
N ILE A 1069 35.57 -20.25 -2.61
CA ILE A 1069 35.22 -21.60 -3.10
C ILE A 1069 34.65 -22.45 -1.96
N THR A 1070 35.28 -22.41 -0.79
CA THR A 1070 34.83 -23.17 0.39
C THR A 1070 33.47 -22.68 0.87
N GLU A 1071 33.23 -21.37 0.91
CA GLU A 1071 31.89 -20.81 1.19
C GLU A 1071 30.85 -21.25 0.17
N LYS A 1072 31.21 -21.34 -1.12
CA LYS A 1072 30.31 -21.87 -2.16
C LYS A 1072 29.97 -23.34 -1.89
N ARG A 1073 30.97 -24.18 -1.60
CA ARG A 1073 30.76 -25.60 -1.29
C ARG A 1073 29.88 -25.80 -0.05
N ILE A 1074 30.05 -24.98 0.99
CA ILE A 1074 29.18 -25.02 2.17
C ILE A 1074 27.73 -24.77 1.74
N LYS A 1075 27.47 -23.75 0.92
CA LYS A 1075 26.13 -23.47 0.40
C LYS A 1075 25.59 -24.59 -0.47
N ASP A 1076 26.43 -25.20 -1.30
CA ASP A 1076 26.04 -26.35 -2.11
C ASP A 1076 25.58 -27.52 -1.22
N TYR A 1077 26.31 -27.82 -0.13
CA TYR A 1077 25.89 -28.83 0.86
C TYR A 1077 24.63 -28.44 1.65
N GLU A 1078 24.44 -27.15 1.96
CA GLU A 1078 23.19 -26.67 2.58
C GLU A 1078 21.99 -26.89 1.64
N ASN A 1079 22.14 -26.61 0.34
CA ASN A 1079 21.09 -26.86 -0.66
C ASN A 1079 20.80 -28.36 -0.83
N ASP A 1080 21.85 -29.17 -0.87
CA ASP A 1080 21.79 -30.63 -0.89
C ASP A 1080 21.03 -31.21 0.32
N ILE A 1081 21.20 -30.62 1.51
CA ILE A 1081 20.44 -30.98 2.71
C ILE A 1081 18.97 -30.58 2.54
N ASP A 1082 18.69 -29.38 2.04
CA ASP A 1082 17.33 -28.93 1.76
C ASP A 1082 16.63 -29.87 0.77
N ASP A 1083 17.24 -30.18 -0.38
CA ASP A 1083 16.65 -31.07 -1.40
C ASP A 1083 16.41 -32.50 -0.85
N TYR A 1084 17.37 -33.03 -0.07
CA TYR A 1084 17.19 -34.33 0.58
C TYR A 1084 16.07 -34.33 1.63
N LEU A 1085 15.88 -33.22 2.37
CA LEU A 1085 14.74 -33.08 3.27
C LEU A 1085 13.41 -33.06 2.50
N LEU A 1086 13.36 -32.43 1.32
CA LEU A 1086 12.16 -32.44 0.49
C LEU A 1086 11.83 -33.87 0.01
N GLU A 1087 12.83 -34.67 -0.38
CA GLU A 1087 12.63 -36.08 -0.69
C GLU A 1087 12.18 -36.90 0.53
N LEU A 1088 12.85 -36.71 1.67
CA LEU A 1088 12.54 -37.41 2.92
C LEU A 1088 11.09 -37.16 3.38
N TYR A 1089 10.59 -35.94 3.19
CA TYR A 1089 9.22 -35.56 3.51
C TYR A 1089 8.21 -35.85 2.40
N GLN A 1090 8.66 -36.44 1.28
CA GLN A 1090 7.84 -36.73 0.09
C GLN A 1090 7.07 -35.50 -0.38
N ILE A 1091 7.80 -34.38 -0.52
CA ILE A 1091 7.24 -33.11 -0.97
C ILE A 1091 6.97 -33.20 -2.48
N SER A 1092 5.73 -32.92 -2.89
CA SER A 1092 5.36 -32.91 -4.30
C SER A 1092 5.89 -31.65 -5.01
N PRO A 1093 5.92 -31.61 -6.36
CA PRO A 1093 6.26 -30.39 -7.09
C PRO A 1093 5.38 -29.18 -6.71
N GLU A 1094 4.08 -29.39 -6.50
CA GLU A 1094 3.14 -28.37 -6.03
C GLU A 1094 3.57 -27.82 -4.65
N GLU A 1095 3.85 -28.71 -3.70
CA GLU A 1095 4.23 -28.34 -2.34
C GLU A 1095 5.60 -27.67 -2.29
N ARG A 1096 6.52 -28.08 -3.17
CA ARG A 1096 7.82 -27.42 -3.33
C ARG A 1096 7.63 -25.96 -3.72
N GLU A 1097 6.77 -25.68 -4.70
CA GLU A 1097 6.48 -24.31 -5.11
C GLU A 1097 5.88 -23.46 -3.98
N LEU A 1098 5.07 -24.03 -3.08
CA LEU A 1098 4.57 -23.34 -1.88
C LEU A 1098 5.70 -22.98 -0.91
N ILE A 1099 6.65 -23.90 -0.71
CA ILE A 1099 7.85 -23.63 0.11
C ILE A 1099 8.65 -22.49 -0.51
N GLU A 1100 8.91 -22.52 -1.82
CA GLU A 1100 9.65 -21.46 -2.51
C GLU A 1100 8.89 -20.12 -2.43
N TYR A 1101 7.56 -20.11 -2.56
CA TYR A 1101 6.76 -18.88 -2.44
C TYR A 1101 6.93 -18.21 -1.07
N VAL A 1102 7.04 -19.00 0.00
CA VAL A 1102 7.33 -18.44 1.34
C VAL A 1102 8.70 -17.77 1.38
N HIS A 1103 9.73 -18.36 0.75
CA HIS A 1103 11.10 -17.82 0.74
C HIS A 1103 11.30 -16.65 -0.22
N ASP A 1104 10.69 -16.72 -1.40
CA ASP A 1104 10.89 -15.78 -2.49
C ASP A 1104 9.98 -14.56 -2.38
N ILE A 1105 8.78 -14.72 -1.80
CA ILE A 1105 7.76 -13.66 -1.70
C ILE A 1105 7.45 -13.31 -0.25
N THR A 1106 6.96 -14.26 0.55
CA THR A 1106 6.36 -13.97 1.86
C THR A 1106 7.38 -13.41 2.87
N ILE A 1107 8.51 -14.09 3.05
CA ILE A 1107 9.56 -13.66 3.97
C ILE A 1107 10.18 -12.31 3.55
N PRO A 1108 10.52 -12.08 2.26
CA PRO A 1108 10.95 -10.77 1.78
C PRO A 1108 9.95 -9.64 2.02
N LEU A 1109 8.64 -9.88 1.91
CA LEU A 1109 7.63 -8.88 2.26
C LEU A 1109 7.67 -8.52 3.75
N LEU A 1110 7.82 -9.52 4.63
CA LEU A 1110 7.82 -9.35 6.08
C LEU A 1110 9.11 -8.73 6.63
N LYS A 1111 10.28 -9.20 6.16
CA LYS A 1111 11.61 -8.86 6.75
C LYS A 1111 12.66 -8.42 5.72
N GLY A 1112 12.32 -8.37 4.43
CA GLY A 1112 13.25 -7.95 3.38
C GLY A 1112 13.69 -6.49 3.55
N ASN A 1113 14.95 -6.23 3.20
CA ASN A 1113 15.42 -4.85 3.01
C ASN A 1113 14.72 -4.21 1.79
N PRO A 1114 14.79 -2.88 1.60
CA PRO A 1114 14.14 -2.21 0.48
C PRO A 1114 14.50 -2.80 -0.90
N GLU A 1115 15.73 -3.29 -1.08
CA GLU A 1115 16.16 -3.95 -2.31
C GLU A 1115 15.44 -5.28 -2.56
N LYS A 1116 15.35 -6.16 -1.55
CA LYS A 1116 14.59 -7.42 -1.63
C LYS A 1116 13.12 -7.13 -1.94
N LYS A 1117 12.52 -6.12 -1.29
CA LYS A 1117 11.12 -5.71 -1.56
C LYS A 1117 10.95 -5.20 -2.99
N LYS A 1118 11.90 -4.40 -3.49
CA LYS A 1118 11.90 -3.88 -4.87
C LYS A 1118 12.00 -5.01 -5.91
N LYS A 1119 12.74 -6.09 -5.62
CA LYS A 1119 12.81 -7.25 -6.53
C LYS A 1119 11.45 -7.91 -6.77
N LEU A 1120 10.53 -7.88 -5.80
CA LEU A 1120 9.21 -8.51 -5.92
C LEU A 1120 8.30 -7.83 -6.95
N ILE A 1121 8.49 -6.53 -7.16
CA ILE A 1121 7.71 -5.68 -8.06
C ILE A 1121 8.47 -5.36 -9.36
N ASN A 1122 9.69 -5.86 -9.50
CA ASN A 1122 10.45 -5.70 -10.73
C ASN A 1122 9.73 -6.42 -11.87
N LYS A 1123 9.86 -5.83 -13.07
CA LYS A 1123 9.40 -6.44 -14.31
C LYS A 1123 10.14 -7.75 -14.56
N ILE A 1124 9.42 -8.70 -15.16
CA ILE A 1124 9.98 -9.89 -15.76
C ILE A 1124 10.33 -9.53 -17.20
N ASP A 1125 11.56 -9.84 -17.63
CA ASP A 1125 12.02 -9.50 -18.97
C ASP A 1125 11.39 -10.41 -20.04
N TYR A 1126 11.41 -9.97 -21.30
CA TYR A 1126 10.88 -10.75 -22.41
C TYR A 1126 11.66 -12.07 -22.57
N LYS A 1127 10.94 -13.19 -22.76
CA LYS A 1127 11.50 -14.56 -22.84
C LYS A 1127 12.21 -15.05 -21.57
N ASP A 1128 11.83 -14.52 -20.41
CA ASP A 1128 12.37 -15.02 -19.13
C ASP A 1128 11.83 -16.42 -18.79
N ILE A 1129 12.70 -17.27 -18.24
CA ILE A 1129 12.41 -18.64 -17.81
C ILE A 1129 11.31 -18.72 -16.76
N TYR A 1130 11.10 -17.68 -15.95
CA TYR A 1130 10.04 -17.68 -14.93
C TYR A 1130 8.65 -17.86 -15.54
N LEU A 1131 8.36 -17.16 -16.64
CA LEU A 1131 7.07 -17.26 -17.33
C LEU A 1131 6.91 -18.60 -18.05
N GLU A 1132 8.01 -19.17 -18.55
CA GLU A 1132 7.96 -20.53 -19.10
C GLU A 1132 7.66 -21.57 -18.02
N ASN A 1133 8.26 -21.43 -16.82
CA ASN A 1133 7.98 -22.34 -15.71
C ASN A 1133 6.53 -22.23 -15.24
N TYR A 1134 5.97 -21.03 -15.25
CA TYR A 1134 4.53 -20.81 -15.02
C TYR A 1134 3.69 -21.57 -16.07
N ALA A 1135 3.97 -21.37 -17.36
CA ALA A 1135 3.26 -22.03 -18.45
C ALA A 1135 3.40 -23.56 -18.41
N LYS A 1136 4.56 -24.08 -17.98
CA LYS A 1136 4.81 -25.53 -17.86
C LYS A 1136 3.85 -26.22 -16.90
N VAL A 1137 3.36 -25.55 -15.85
CA VAL A 1137 2.35 -26.12 -14.93
C VAL A 1137 1.07 -26.48 -15.70
N PHE A 1138 0.57 -25.56 -16.53
CA PHE A 1138 -0.59 -25.79 -17.38
C PHE A 1138 -0.32 -26.82 -18.48
N ILE A 1139 0.82 -26.72 -19.16
CA ILE A 1139 1.21 -27.67 -20.21
C ILE A 1139 1.26 -29.08 -19.64
N ASN A 1140 1.91 -29.28 -18.49
CA ASN A 1140 2.02 -30.60 -17.88
C ASN A 1140 0.66 -31.20 -17.51
N HIS A 1141 -0.29 -30.37 -17.07
CA HIS A 1141 -1.63 -30.82 -16.74
C HIS A 1141 -2.48 -31.14 -17.98
N PHE A 1142 -2.46 -30.28 -18.99
CA PHE A 1142 -3.40 -30.34 -20.12
C PHE A 1142 -2.87 -31.10 -21.35
N LYS A 1143 -1.56 -31.31 -21.48
CA LYS A 1143 -0.97 -32.04 -22.62
C LYS A 1143 -1.49 -33.48 -22.78
N GLU A 1144 -1.92 -34.11 -21.68
CA GLU A 1144 -2.46 -35.48 -21.69
C GLU A 1144 -3.98 -35.51 -21.90
N ARG A 1145 -4.64 -34.37 -21.73
CA ARG A 1145 -6.11 -34.23 -21.81
C ARG A 1145 -6.60 -33.76 -23.18
N PHE A 1146 -5.78 -33.02 -23.92
CA PHE A 1146 -6.10 -32.52 -25.25
C PHE A 1146 -5.14 -33.08 -26.32
N ASN A 1147 -5.62 -33.21 -27.56
CA ASN A 1147 -4.83 -33.74 -28.69
C ASN A 1147 -3.57 -32.91 -28.98
N SER A 1148 -3.70 -31.58 -28.89
CA SER A 1148 -2.58 -30.65 -28.83
C SER A 1148 -2.91 -29.47 -27.93
N PHE A 1149 -1.90 -28.94 -27.24
CA PHE A 1149 -2.02 -27.86 -26.29
C PHE A 1149 -0.80 -26.95 -26.42
N GLY A 1150 -1.04 -25.66 -26.64
CA GLY A 1150 0.00 -24.66 -26.83
C GLY A 1150 -0.21 -23.48 -25.89
N VAL A 1151 0.84 -22.70 -25.66
CA VAL A 1151 0.77 -21.46 -24.87
C VAL A 1151 1.32 -20.31 -25.70
N GLU A 1152 0.60 -19.21 -25.78
CA GLU A 1152 1.06 -17.96 -26.37
C GLU A 1152 1.21 -16.92 -25.26
N ILE A 1153 2.40 -16.32 -25.15
CA ILE A 1153 2.71 -15.28 -24.16
C ILE A 1153 2.86 -13.96 -24.91
N LEU A 1154 1.89 -13.08 -24.71
CA LEU A 1154 1.91 -11.69 -25.16
C LEU A 1154 2.51 -10.84 -24.04
N TRP A 1155 3.75 -10.40 -24.25
CA TRP A 1155 4.52 -9.65 -23.27
C TRP A 1155 4.47 -8.15 -23.57
N SER A 1156 4.27 -7.35 -22.53
CA SER A 1156 4.48 -5.90 -22.58
C SER A 1156 5.25 -5.45 -21.33
N LYS A 1157 5.71 -4.19 -21.35
CA LYS A 1157 6.45 -3.58 -20.22
C LYS A 1157 5.67 -3.63 -18.90
N HIS A 1158 4.35 -3.72 -18.96
CA HIS A 1158 3.47 -3.52 -17.80
C HIS A 1158 2.48 -4.66 -17.54
N ILE A 1159 2.08 -5.37 -18.58
CA ILE A 1159 1.07 -6.44 -18.51
C ILE A 1159 1.60 -7.64 -19.31
N ILE A 1160 1.31 -8.84 -18.83
CA ILE A 1160 1.54 -10.06 -19.57
C ILE A 1160 0.18 -10.74 -19.73
N LEU A 1161 -0.12 -11.21 -20.95
CA LEU A 1161 -1.28 -12.04 -21.25
C LEU A 1161 -0.79 -13.40 -21.75
N MET A 1162 -1.15 -14.46 -21.03
CA MET A 1162 -0.92 -15.84 -21.46
C MET A 1162 -2.22 -16.42 -21.98
N LYS A 1163 -2.21 -16.90 -23.23
CA LYS A 1163 -3.30 -17.67 -23.83
C LYS A 1163 -2.91 -19.14 -23.86
N PHE A 1164 -3.83 -20.00 -23.42
CA PHE A 1164 -3.71 -21.44 -23.39
C PHE A 1164 -4.61 -22.02 -24.49
N ILE A 1165 -3.98 -22.38 -25.61
CA ILE A 1165 -4.66 -22.70 -26.86
C ILE A 1165 -4.92 -24.20 -26.94
N ILE A 1166 -6.19 -24.56 -27.13
CA ILE A 1166 -6.66 -25.93 -27.31
C ILE A 1166 -6.51 -26.29 -28.79
N ASN A 1167 -6.03 -27.50 -29.09
CA ASN A 1167 -5.76 -27.97 -30.45
C ASN A 1167 -4.73 -27.14 -31.23
N SER A 1168 -3.74 -26.56 -30.53
CA SER A 1168 -2.67 -25.78 -31.17
C SER A 1168 -1.88 -26.58 -32.22
N THR A 1169 -1.47 -25.92 -33.30
CA THR A 1169 -0.58 -26.48 -34.34
C THR A 1169 0.88 -26.61 -33.86
N SER A 1170 1.24 -25.95 -32.75
CA SER A 1170 2.56 -26.02 -32.12
C SER A 1170 2.47 -26.54 -30.68
N ARG A 1171 3.42 -27.39 -30.27
CA ARG A 1171 3.56 -27.88 -28.87
C ARG A 1171 4.48 -26.99 -28.02
N THR A 1172 4.90 -25.83 -28.53
CA THR A 1172 5.85 -24.93 -27.86
C THR A 1172 5.17 -23.68 -27.30
N VAL A 1173 5.85 -23.02 -26.37
CA VAL A 1173 5.49 -21.66 -25.92
C VAL A 1173 5.84 -20.68 -27.04
N LEU A 1174 4.85 -19.96 -27.56
CA LEU A 1174 5.01 -18.86 -28.51
C LEU A 1174 5.10 -17.54 -27.75
N TRP A 1175 5.89 -16.62 -28.27
CA TRP A 1175 6.18 -15.34 -27.63
C TRP A 1175 5.96 -14.20 -28.63
N GLU A 1176 5.29 -13.15 -28.17
CA GLU A 1176 5.12 -11.91 -28.90
C GLU A 1176 5.36 -10.73 -27.96
N GLU A 1177 6.06 -9.70 -28.43
CA GLU A 1177 6.24 -8.45 -27.72
C GLU A 1177 5.28 -7.41 -28.30
N ILE A 1178 4.42 -6.86 -27.44
CA ILE A 1178 3.32 -5.96 -27.82
C ILE A 1178 3.38 -4.68 -26.99
N GLN A 1179 3.01 -3.55 -27.60
CA GLN A 1179 2.89 -2.29 -26.87
C GLN A 1179 1.77 -2.35 -25.82
N ASN A 1180 1.96 -1.72 -24.65
CA ASN A 1180 0.98 -1.77 -23.56
C ASN A 1180 -0.43 -1.34 -24.01
N LYS A 1181 -0.55 -0.28 -24.81
CA LYS A 1181 -1.85 0.22 -25.30
C LYS A 1181 -2.55 -0.78 -26.21
N GLU A 1182 -1.80 -1.48 -27.07
CA GLU A 1182 -2.32 -2.50 -27.96
C GLU A 1182 -2.73 -3.77 -27.20
N LEU A 1183 -1.95 -4.17 -26.19
CA LEU A 1183 -2.31 -5.28 -25.32
C LEU A 1183 -3.56 -4.96 -24.49
N ILE A 1184 -3.68 -3.74 -23.97
CA ILE A 1184 -4.89 -3.28 -23.28
C ILE A 1184 -6.10 -3.33 -24.22
N ARG A 1185 -5.97 -2.82 -25.46
CA ARG A 1185 -7.04 -2.93 -26.47
C ARG A 1185 -7.43 -4.38 -26.74
N THR A 1186 -6.45 -5.29 -26.78
CA THR A 1186 -6.69 -6.73 -26.94
C THR A 1186 -7.50 -7.27 -25.76
N ILE A 1187 -7.14 -6.92 -24.52
CA ILE A 1187 -7.88 -7.33 -23.33
C ILE A 1187 -9.28 -6.68 -23.28
N SER A 1188 -9.44 -5.42 -23.69
CA SER A 1188 -10.75 -4.74 -23.76
C SER A 1188 -11.71 -5.46 -24.71
N LYS A 1189 -11.22 -5.97 -25.84
CA LYS A 1189 -12.03 -6.74 -26.79
C LYS A 1189 -12.55 -8.06 -26.20
N LEU A 1190 -11.96 -8.55 -25.11
CA LEU A 1190 -12.41 -9.74 -24.37
C LEU A 1190 -13.55 -9.43 -23.37
N GLY A 1191 -14.16 -8.24 -23.43
CA GLY A 1191 -15.41 -7.93 -22.72
C GLY A 1191 -15.27 -7.33 -21.32
N PHE A 1192 -14.09 -6.81 -20.94
CA PHE A 1192 -13.88 -6.20 -19.62
C PHE A 1192 -14.12 -4.68 -19.65
N GLU A 1193 -15.29 -4.24 -19.17
CA GLU A 1193 -15.66 -2.81 -19.08
C GLU A 1193 -14.81 -2.02 -18.06
N HIS A 1194 -14.29 -2.67 -17.01
CA HIS A 1194 -13.51 -2.03 -15.92
C HIS A 1194 -12.09 -2.61 -15.77
N LEU A 1195 -11.27 -2.44 -16.81
CA LEU A 1195 -9.90 -2.94 -16.89
C LEU A 1195 -8.96 -2.44 -15.77
N SER A 1196 -9.08 -1.19 -15.34
CA SER A 1196 -8.18 -0.57 -14.36
C SER A 1196 -8.34 -1.16 -12.97
N ASN A 1197 -9.58 -1.25 -12.49
CA ASN A 1197 -9.91 -1.84 -11.19
C ASN A 1197 -9.54 -3.32 -11.15
N ASN A 1198 -9.83 -4.10 -12.19
CA ASN A 1198 -9.55 -5.54 -12.17
C ASN A 1198 -8.05 -5.84 -12.30
N LEU A 1199 -7.33 -5.20 -13.22
CA LEU A 1199 -5.93 -5.58 -13.47
C LEU A 1199 -4.96 -5.04 -12.41
N PHE A 1200 -5.29 -3.94 -11.73
CA PHE A 1200 -4.40 -3.30 -10.76
C PHE A 1200 -4.84 -3.43 -9.30
N LEU A 1201 -6.13 -3.62 -9.00
CA LEU A 1201 -6.60 -3.98 -7.65
C LEU A 1201 -6.78 -5.50 -7.48
N GLN A 1202 -7.38 -6.21 -8.46
CA GLN A 1202 -7.55 -7.68 -8.37
C GLN A 1202 -6.34 -8.47 -8.87
N LYS A 1203 -5.46 -7.84 -9.68
CA LYS A 1203 -4.17 -8.36 -10.19
C LYS A 1203 -4.21 -9.52 -11.17
N ASP A 1204 -5.39 -10.01 -11.53
CA ASP A 1204 -5.53 -10.95 -12.63
C ASP A 1204 -6.86 -10.77 -13.39
N ILE A 1205 -6.84 -11.05 -14.68
CA ILE A 1205 -8.01 -11.17 -15.53
C ILE A 1205 -7.95 -12.56 -16.15
N LYS A 1206 -9.03 -13.33 -16.02
CA LYS A 1206 -9.12 -14.71 -16.54
C LYS A 1206 -10.41 -14.86 -17.34
N GLY A 1207 -10.37 -15.68 -18.38
CA GLY A 1207 -11.56 -15.96 -19.19
C GLY A 1207 -11.37 -17.10 -20.16
N PHE A 1208 -12.47 -17.41 -20.86
CA PHE A 1208 -12.57 -18.49 -21.84
C PHE A 1208 -13.06 -17.91 -23.17
N GLU A 1209 -12.45 -18.36 -24.25
CA GLU A 1209 -12.85 -18.16 -25.64
C GLU A 1209 -13.07 -19.54 -26.30
N GLU A 1210 -13.62 -19.57 -27.51
CA GLU A 1210 -13.93 -20.82 -28.22
C GLU A 1210 -12.71 -21.74 -28.39
N GLU A 1211 -11.53 -21.17 -28.67
CA GLU A 1211 -10.31 -21.93 -29.00
C GLU A 1211 -9.23 -21.88 -27.91
N TYR A 1212 -9.38 -21.04 -26.89
CA TYR A 1212 -8.38 -20.87 -25.84
C TYR A 1212 -8.98 -20.32 -24.56
N PHE A 1213 -8.28 -20.48 -23.45
CA PHE A 1213 -8.53 -19.72 -22.22
C PHE A 1213 -7.31 -18.86 -21.91
N TYR A 1214 -7.46 -17.82 -21.09
CA TYR A 1214 -6.38 -16.84 -20.92
C TYR A 1214 -6.26 -16.31 -19.50
N ILE A 1215 -5.07 -15.79 -19.19
CA ILE A 1215 -4.71 -15.14 -17.94
C ILE A 1215 -3.92 -13.87 -18.27
N ALA A 1216 -4.41 -12.70 -17.87
CA ALA A 1216 -3.66 -11.44 -17.91
C ALA A 1216 -3.30 -11.02 -16.48
N LYS A 1217 -2.03 -10.66 -16.23
CA LYS A 1217 -1.60 -10.12 -14.93
C LYS A 1217 -0.58 -8.99 -15.12
N PRO A 1218 -0.36 -8.12 -14.11
CA PRO A 1218 0.75 -7.19 -14.11
C PRO A 1218 2.09 -7.89 -14.35
N ASN A 1219 2.98 -7.25 -15.11
CA ASN A 1219 4.35 -7.71 -15.32
C ASN A 1219 5.20 -7.44 -14.05
N GLN A 1220 4.97 -8.25 -13.02
CA GLN A 1220 5.68 -8.21 -11.74
C GLN A 1220 6.03 -9.63 -11.31
N TYR A 1221 7.25 -9.83 -10.81
CA TYR A 1221 7.74 -11.15 -10.36
C TYR A 1221 6.76 -11.87 -9.42
N LYS A 1222 6.23 -11.18 -8.41
CA LYS A 1222 5.30 -11.76 -7.44
C LYS A 1222 3.99 -12.30 -8.03
N SER A 1223 3.57 -11.82 -9.22
CA SER A 1223 2.30 -12.18 -9.85
C SER A 1223 2.39 -13.47 -10.69
N TRP A 1224 3.61 -13.90 -11.03
CA TRP A 1224 3.88 -15.03 -11.94
C TRP A 1224 4.73 -16.12 -11.28
N HIS A 1225 4.66 -16.27 -9.96
CA HIS A 1225 5.33 -17.34 -9.23
C HIS A 1225 4.66 -18.71 -9.48
N GLY A 1226 5.42 -19.81 -9.50
CA GLY A 1226 4.90 -21.16 -9.80
C GLY A 1226 3.79 -21.65 -8.86
N ALA A 1227 3.89 -21.34 -7.56
CA ALA A 1227 2.79 -21.54 -6.60
C ALA A 1227 1.44 -20.93 -7.06
N LEU A 1228 1.46 -19.73 -7.66
CA LEU A 1228 0.25 -19.09 -8.20
C LEU A 1228 -0.22 -19.77 -9.49
N ALA A 1229 0.68 -20.38 -10.27
CA ALA A 1229 0.30 -21.15 -11.45
C ALA A 1229 -0.58 -22.35 -11.06
N TYR A 1230 -0.26 -23.03 -9.97
CA TYR A 1230 -1.06 -24.15 -9.46
C TYR A 1230 -2.42 -23.70 -8.91
N LEU A 1231 -2.49 -22.54 -8.25
CA LEU A 1231 -3.77 -21.94 -7.84
C LEU A 1231 -4.64 -21.56 -9.04
N ASP A 1232 -4.05 -20.88 -10.01
CA ASP A 1232 -4.75 -20.50 -11.23
C ASP A 1232 -5.24 -21.75 -11.98
N LEU A 1233 -4.39 -22.78 -12.09
CA LEU A 1233 -4.77 -24.05 -12.70
C LEU A 1233 -5.97 -24.69 -11.98
N ALA A 1234 -6.00 -24.68 -10.65
CA ALA A 1234 -7.12 -25.20 -9.88
C ALA A 1234 -8.43 -24.45 -10.18
N GLU A 1235 -8.38 -23.12 -10.33
CA GLU A 1235 -9.55 -22.32 -10.71
C GLU A 1235 -10.07 -22.70 -12.11
N PHE A 1236 -9.18 -22.89 -13.10
CA PHE A 1236 -9.58 -23.32 -14.44
C PHE A 1236 -10.19 -24.71 -14.43
N ILE A 1237 -9.62 -25.65 -13.67
CA ILE A 1237 -10.16 -27.01 -13.51
C ILE A 1237 -11.58 -26.94 -12.92
N GLU A 1238 -11.80 -26.16 -11.87
CA GLU A 1238 -13.13 -25.99 -11.27
C GLU A 1238 -14.13 -25.40 -12.26
N ALA A 1239 -13.71 -24.39 -13.03
CA ALA A 1239 -14.55 -23.77 -14.05
C ALA A 1239 -14.93 -24.76 -15.16
N PHE A 1240 -13.98 -25.57 -15.65
CA PHE A 1240 -14.27 -26.65 -16.62
C PHE A 1240 -15.29 -27.66 -16.07
N PHE A 1241 -15.17 -28.07 -14.81
CA PHE A 1241 -16.13 -28.99 -14.19
C PHE A 1241 -17.54 -28.40 -14.07
N LYS A 1242 -17.66 -27.10 -13.76
CA LYS A 1242 -18.96 -26.42 -13.71
C LYS A 1242 -19.62 -26.37 -15.08
N ILE A 1243 -18.85 -26.03 -16.12
CA ILE A 1243 -19.35 -25.99 -17.51
C ILE A 1243 -19.80 -27.39 -17.95
N GLU A 1244 -19.04 -28.44 -17.65
CA GLU A 1244 -19.40 -29.83 -17.96
C GLU A 1244 -20.67 -30.27 -17.21
N ALA A 1245 -20.82 -29.88 -15.94
CA ALA A 1245 -22.02 -30.17 -15.16
C ALA A 1245 -23.26 -29.45 -15.70
N GLU A 1246 -23.12 -28.21 -16.16
CA GLU A 1246 -24.19 -27.42 -16.79
C GLU A 1246 -24.55 -27.96 -18.18
N TYR A 1247 -23.57 -28.44 -18.97
CA TYR A 1247 -23.83 -29.05 -20.28
C TYR A 1247 -24.51 -30.41 -20.18
N ASN A 1248 -24.27 -31.15 -19.10
CA ASN A 1248 -24.89 -32.44 -18.84
C ASN A 1248 -26.26 -32.35 -18.14
N GLN A 1249 -26.68 -31.16 -17.70
CA GLN A 1249 -28.03 -30.86 -17.19
C GLN A 1249 -28.92 -30.35 -18.33
#